data_AF-A0A0P4ZQR5-F1
#
_entry.id   AF-A0A0P4ZQR5-F1
#
_cell.length_a   1.000
_cell.length_b   1.000
_cell.length_c   1.000
_cell.angle_alpha   90.00
_cell.angle_beta   90.00
_cell.angle_gamma   90.00
#
_symmetry.space_group_name_H-M   'P 1'
#
loop_
_entity.id
_entity.type
_entity.pdbx_description
1 polymer ?
#
loop_
_entity_poly.entity_id
_entity_poly.type
_entity_poly.pdbx_seq_one_letter_code
_entity_poly.pdbx_strand_id
1 'polypeptide(L)'
;MAWTSNAMVSSTPELQNKGVPPTDDSFKYNYKAVSDAIDSPYEFDVCTSKVIAIRFQKAFHEEVSSGVECGILLDRTSFYAESGGQAYDEGFITKVDGEETEFTVKNVQVRGGYVIHLGNVEGTLRVGDEVKLSIDQSRRRLIMSNHTGTHVLNYALRQVVGMEADQRGSLVAPDRMRFDFTNKAAMTSEQVKQTERIANEMISKNEEVYAKESALVVAKAVQGLRAVFEETYPDPVRVVSIGIPVEQLEADPSNPAGNSTSIEFCGGTHVKRSGHIGDFVISSEEAIAKGIRRIVAITGPEASKALKKAELLQKEVDALSEKVDAFVSQKDKTLTVKELSRIIVDLSDDVSQANIAYWKKDDLRNLLKGLKKRADDVERAIKAAVVNDVADAAKKLIGERVNTPYIVHEFNAFSNSKALDGALKQVKSLSPETAAIFFSVDAEANKVVVLAAAPKGANDRGLKANEWVADISGLLDGKGGGSAGSAQATGNNPAGLAEAMKKATVFAQSKLGLVSEIAASTAKLGAEPVDGPTLFSTSGSVRTNIALIASRYANTKLNVVTEVLDLPSSTFISNKFPALSTGDVHVSGLAAVSVYLAPKSLKGNSLFEEAQILQWINLAEHELLPAVLVFLDASFNAKPVRNRARQEIQHYLEILNKILLTHTYLVGETVTLADIAVVCTLAPVFQLVMEGPSSSKSTNVLRWFNTITQQPIVKHVVGDAM
;
A
#
# COMPACT_ATOMS: atom_id res chain seq x y z
N MET A 1 16.43 -40.87 -17.74
CA MET A 1 16.10 -40.15 -18.99
C MET A 1 17.27 -40.00 -19.97
N ALA A 2 18.39 -39.32 -19.66
CA ALA A 2 19.48 -39.13 -20.64
C ALA A 2 20.20 -40.42 -21.11
N TRP A 3 20.06 -41.53 -20.37
CA TRP A 3 20.75 -42.79 -20.67
C TRP A 3 19.99 -43.67 -21.69
N THR A 4 18.66 -43.77 -21.58
CA THR A 4 17.81 -44.58 -22.48
C THR A 4 17.63 -43.94 -23.86
N SER A 5 17.49 -42.61 -23.94
CA SER A 5 17.41 -41.89 -25.22
C SER A 5 18.72 -41.99 -26.01
N ASN A 6 19.87 -41.71 -25.40
CA ASN A 6 21.19 -41.84 -26.04
C ASN A 6 21.54 -43.29 -26.42
N ALA A 7 21.09 -44.28 -25.64
CA ALA A 7 21.30 -45.69 -25.96
C ALA A 7 20.44 -46.21 -27.11
N MET A 8 19.24 -45.65 -27.34
CA MET A 8 18.43 -45.88 -28.55
C MET A 8 19.04 -45.20 -29.78
N VAL A 9 19.58 -43.98 -29.61
CA VAL A 9 20.22 -43.18 -30.69
C VAL A 9 21.38 -43.93 -31.36
N SER A 10 22.19 -44.68 -30.59
CA SER A 10 23.32 -45.44 -31.16
C SER A 10 22.91 -46.69 -31.96
N SER A 11 21.61 -47.04 -32.00
CA SER A 11 21.11 -48.27 -32.65
C SER A 11 20.35 -48.07 -33.97
N THR A 12 20.23 -46.83 -34.45
CA THR A 12 19.63 -46.56 -35.77
C THR A 12 20.29 -47.35 -36.91
N PRO A 13 21.63 -47.48 -36.99
CA PRO A 13 22.26 -48.33 -38.00
C PRO A 13 21.92 -49.82 -37.85
N GLU A 14 21.73 -50.30 -36.61
CA GLU A 14 21.35 -51.69 -36.34
C GLU A 14 19.92 -51.98 -36.86
N LEU A 15 18.98 -51.05 -36.68
CA LEU A 15 17.62 -51.14 -37.20
C LEU A 15 17.58 -51.12 -38.73
N GLN A 16 18.36 -50.22 -39.35
CA GLN A 16 18.49 -50.13 -40.80
C GLN A 16 19.10 -51.41 -41.40
N ASN A 17 20.15 -51.96 -40.78
CA ASN A 17 20.77 -53.22 -41.18
C ASN A 17 19.80 -54.42 -41.06
N LYS A 18 18.85 -54.36 -40.10
CA LYS A 18 17.77 -55.34 -39.95
C LYS A 18 16.59 -55.12 -40.91
N GLY A 19 16.64 -54.09 -41.77
CA GLY A 19 15.59 -53.79 -42.74
C GLY A 19 14.31 -53.22 -42.11
N VAL A 20 14.38 -52.69 -40.89
CA VAL A 20 13.21 -52.09 -40.22
C VAL A 20 12.91 -50.73 -40.86
N PRO A 21 11.70 -50.51 -41.43
CA PRO A 21 11.35 -49.22 -42.04
C PRO A 21 11.23 -48.11 -40.97
N PRO A 22 11.41 -46.83 -41.36
CA PRO A 22 11.08 -45.69 -40.51
C PRO A 22 9.63 -45.74 -40.01
N THR A 23 9.36 -45.15 -38.84
CA THR A 23 8.01 -45.08 -38.27
C THR A 23 7.14 -44.13 -39.09
N ASP A 24 5.93 -44.56 -39.44
CA ASP A 24 4.91 -43.69 -40.05
C ASP A 24 4.24 -42.82 -38.96
N ASP A 25 4.68 -41.57 -38.86
CA ASP A 25 4.15 -40.62 -37.89
C ASP A 25 3.10 -39.66 -38.48
N SER A 26 2.61 -39.92 -39.71
CA SER A 26 1.59 -39.08 -40.36
C SER A 26 0.28 -39.01 -39.57
N PHE A 27 -0.03 -40.05 -38.79
CA PHE A 27 -1.20 -40.15 -37.92
C PHE A 27 -1.23 -39.07 -36.81
N LYS A 28 -0.11 -38.42 -36.49
CA LYS A 28 -0.08 -37.29 -35.53
C LYS A 28 -0.92 -36.09 -35.99
N TYR A 29 -1.26 -36.02 -37.28
CA TYR A 29 -2.10 -34.98 -37.88
C TYR A 29 -3.58 -35.36 -38.00
N ASN A 30 -3.97 -36.58 -37.61
CA ASN A 30 -5.34 -37.09 -37.74
C ASN A 30 -6.21 -36.58 -36.58
N TYR A 31 -6.62 -35.32 -36.71
CA TYR A 31 -7.54 -34.67 -35.80
C TYR A 31 -8.33 -33.58 -36.53
N LYS A 32 -9.51 -33.28 -36.01
CA LYS A 32 -10.40 -32.23 -36.51
C LYS A 32 -11.00 -31.43 -35.36
N ALA A 33 -11.29 -30.17 -35.63
CA ALA A 33 -12.17 -29.38 -34.76
C ALA A 33 -13.61 -29.82 -35.01
N VAL A 34 -14.42 -29.93 -33.97
CA VAL A 34 -15.85 -30.35 -34.08
C VAL A 34 -16.69 -29.26 -34.76
N SER A 35 -16.32 -28.00 -34.57
CA SER A 35 -16.91 -26.83 -35.22
C SER A 35 -15.88 -25.72 -35.43
N ASP A 36 -16.31 -24.61 -36.05
CA ASP A 36 -15.52 -23.39 -36.23
C ASP A 36 -15.57 -22.43 -35.01
N ALA A 37 -16.29 -22.79 -33.95
CA ALA A 37 -16.43 -21.95 -32.76
C ALA A 37 -15.09 -21.83 -31.99
N ILE A 38 -14.85 -20.70 -31.33
CA ILE A 38 -13.58 -20.41 -30.63
C ILE A 38 -13.27 -21.47 -29.56
N ASP A 39 -14.30 -22.00 -28.90
CA ASP A 39 -14.25 -23.02 -27.86
C ASP A 39 -14.42 -24.46 -28.40
N SER A 40 -14.29 -24.65 -29.72
CA SER A 40 -14.49 -25.94 -30.38
C SER A 40 -13.58 -27.04 -29.80
N PRO A 41 -14.16 -28.17 -29.34
CA PRO A 41 -13.39 -29.33 -28.94
C PRO A 41 -12.73 -29.99 -30.17
N TYR A 42 -11.71 -30.80 -29.91
CA TYR A 42 -10.99 -31.53 -30.95
C TYR A 42 -11.23 -33.02 -30.79
N GLU A 43 -11.53 -33.67 -31.90
CA GLU A 43 -11.59 -35.11 -32.01
C GLU A 43 -10.26 -35.59 -32.62
N PHE A 44 -9.63 -36.55 -31.94
CA PHE A 44 -8.40 -37.21 -32.39
C PHE A 44 -8.75 -38.64 -32.80
N ASP A 45 -8.33 -39.04 -33.98
CA ASP A 45 -8.63 -40.36 -34.49
C ASP A 45 -7.89 -41.43 -33.69
N VAL A 46 -8.54 -42.58 -33.49
CA VAL A 46 -7.91 -43.74 -32.86
C VAL A 46 -6.80 -44.27 -33.77
N CYS A 47 -5.60 -44.46 -33.20
CA CYS A 47 -4.49 -45.08 -33.88
C CYS A 47 -4.21 -46.45 -33.25
N THR A 48 -4.29 -47.51 -34.07
CA THR A 48 -3.79 -48.85 -33.72
C THR A 48 -2.46 -49.07 -34.44
N SER A 49 -1.54 -49.73 -33.77
CA SER A 49 -0.16 -49.90 -34.22
C SER A 49 0.40 -51.25 -33.77
N LYS A 50 1.57 -51.62 -34.29
CA LYS A 50 2.28 -52.85 -33.93
C LYS A 50 3.61 -52.52 -33.27
N VAL A 51 3.95 -53.22 -32.19
CA VAL A 51 5.28 -53.11 -31.56
C VAL A 51 6.32 -53.74 -32.47
N ILE A 52 7.28 -52.95 -32.94
CA ILE A 52 8.31 -53.39 -33.90
C ILE A 52 9.63 -53.71 -33.19
N ALA A 53 9.97 -52.95 -32.16
CA ALA A 53 11.16 -53.22 -31.37
C ALA A 53 10.99 -52.70 -29.95
N ILE A 54 11.58 -53.43 -28.99
CA ILE A 54 11.66 -53.02 -27.60
C ILE A 54 13.15 -52.94 -27.24
N ARG A 55 13.56 -51.84 -26.60
CA ARG A 55 14.95 -51.65 -26.18
C ARG A 55 15.02 -51.26 -24.72
N PHE A 56 15.81 -52.00 -23.96
CA PHE A 56 16.12 -51.77 -22.56
C PHE A 56 17.57 -52.19 -22.30
N GLN A 57 18.25 -51.62 -21.29
CA GLN A 57 19.64 -51.98 -20.93
C GLN A 57 20.66 -52.05 -22.09
N LYS A 58 20.51 -51.17 -23.10
CA LYS A 58 21.37 -51.09 -24.32
C LYS A 58 21.22 -52.27 -25.31
N ALA A 59 20.24 -53.15 -25.14
CA ALA A 59 19.97 -54.26 -26.05
C ALA A 59 18.52 -54.24 -26.54
N PHE A 60 18.27 -54.90 -27.69
CA PHE A 60 16.93 -55.20 -28.14
C PHE A 60 16.41 -56.45 -27.42
N HIS A 61 15.13 -56.42 -27.05
CA HIS A 61 14.45 -57.50 -26.35
C HIS A 61 13.16 -57.87 -27.10
N GLU A 62 12.79 -59.15 -27.06
CA GLU A 62 11.52 -59.64 -27.62
C GLU A 62 10.33 -59.38 -26.68
N GLU A 63 10.59 -59.23 -25.38
CA GLU A 63 9.58 -59.06 -24.34
C GLU A 63 10.11 -58.20 -23.17
N VAL A 64 9.21 -57.44 -22.55
CA VAL A 64 9.42 -56.73 -21.27
C VAL A 64 8.21 -56.91 -20.37
N SER A 65 8.45 -56.98 -19.06
CA SER A 65 7.41 -57.16 -18.04
C SER A 65 7.27 -55.91 -17.15
N SER A 66 6.29 -55.94 -16.25
CA SER A 66 5.97 -54.84 -15.34
C SER A 66 7.18 -54.24 -14.62
N GLY A 67 7.17 -52.91 -14.48
CA GLY A 67 8.18 -52.16 -13.72
C GLY A 67 9.46 -51.85 -14.50
N VAL A 68 9.54 -52.25 -15.78
CA VAL A 68 10.65 -51.92 -16.66
C VAL A 68 10.41 -50.57 -17.34
N GLU A 69 11.39 -49.66 -17.24
CA GLU A 69 11.45 -48.45 -18.07
C GLU A 69 12.19 -48.78 -19.38
N CYS A 70 11.50 -48.76 -20.50
CA CYS A 70 12.07 -49.11 -21.81
C CYS A 70 11.70 -48.09 -22.89
N GLY A 71 12.35 -48.22 -24.05
CA GLY A 71 11.90 -47.56 -25.26
C GLY A 71 11.23 -48.56 -26.20
N ILE A 72 10.13 -48.15 -26.82
CA ILE A 72 9.43 -48.96 -27.83
C ILE A 72 9.35 -48.22 -29.16
N LEU A 73 9.53 -48.97 -30.25
CA LEU A 73 9.31 -48.53 -31.62
C LEU A 73 8.02 -49.18 -32.12
N LEU A 74 7.26 -48.40 -32.87
CA LEU A 74 6.01 -48.79 -33.49
C LEU A 74 6.13 -48.67 -35.02
N ASP A 75 5.30 -49.38 -35.78
CA ASP A 75 5.25 -49.21 -37.25
C ASP A 75 4.64 -47.86 -37.61
N ARG A 76 3.63 -47.41 -36.86
CA ARG A 76 3.00 -46.09 -36.99
C ARG A 76 2.68 -45.46 -35.63
N THR A 77 2.53 -44.14 -35.56
CA THR A 77 2.17 -43.47 -34.31
C THR A 77 1.42 -42.15 -34.47
N SER A 78 0.47 -41.90 -33.56
CA SER A 78 -0.19 -40.59 -33.40
C SER A 78 0.51 -39.65 -32.41
N PHE A 79 1.54 -40.13 -31.71
CA PHE A 79 2.35 -39.32 -30.80
C PHE A 79 3.31 -38.41 -31.58
N TYR A 80 3.39 -37.14 -31.19
CA TYR A 80 4.36 -36.20 -31.69
C TYR A 80 5.68 -36.37 -30.93
N ALA A 81 6.76 -36.58 -31.70
CA ALA A 81 8.11 -36.58 -31.19
C ALA A 81 8.66 -35.16 -31.09
N GLU A 82 9.35 -34.85 -30.00
CA GLU A 82 9.94 -33.51 -29.78
C GLU A 82 10.83 -33.09 -30.95
N SER A 83 10.43 -32.00 -31.60
CA SER A 83 11.10 -31.46 -32.80
C SER A 83 10.58 -30.04 -33.08
N GLY A 84 11.34 -29.23 -33.83
CA GLY A 84 10.93 -27.88 -34.24
C GLY A 84 10.62 -26.92 -33.07
N GLY A 85 11.12 -27.20 -31.87
CA GLY A 85 10.78 -26.48 -30.63
C GLY A 85 9.50 -26.97 -29.96
N GLN A 86 8.66 -27.78 -30.60
CA GLN A 86 7.47 -28.38 -30.00
C GLN A 86 7.83 -29.53 -29.06
N ALA A 87 7.32 -29.46 -27.83
CA ALA A 87 7.45 -30.53 -26.84
C ALA A 87 6.75 -31.81 -27.30
N TYR A 88 7.31 -32.96 -26.91
CA TYR A 88 6.72 -34.27 -27.15
C TYR A 88 5.36 -34.44 -26.49
N ASP A 89 4.59 -35.42 -26.97
CA ASP A 89 3.39 -35.87 -26.27
C ASP A 89 3.66 -36.89 -25.17
N GLU A 90 2.67 -36.96 -24.30
CA GLU A 90 2.53 -37.94 -23.24
C GLU A 90 1.20 -38.68 -23.43
N GLY A 91 1.04 -39.82 -22.76
CA GLY A 91 -0.16 -40.63 -22.87
C GLY A 91 0.11 -42.11 -22.58
N PHE A 92 -0.72 -42.97 -23.14
CA PHE A 92 -0.70 -44.40 -22.87
C PHE A 92 -0.82 -45.21 -24.16
N ILE A 93 -0.19 -46.38 -24.16
CA ILE A 93 -0.27 -47.36 -25.22
C ILE A 93 -0.78 -48.64 -24.59
N THR A 94 -1.97 -49.09 -24.98
CA THR A 94 -2.64 -50.25 -24.40
C THR A 94 -2.67 -51.40 -25.39
N LYS A 95 -2.45 -52.63 -24.91
CA LYS A 95 -2.50 -53.82 -25.77
C LYS A 95 -3.96 -54.14 -26.16
N VAL A 96 -4.20 -54.46 -27.44
CA VAL A 96 -5.56 -54.73 -27.95
C VAL A 96 -6.15 -56.01 -27.34
N ASP A 97 -5.38 -57.10 -27.32
CA ASP A 97 -5.84 -58.42 -26.82
C ASP A 97 -5.48 -58.67 -25.34
N GLY A 98 -5.43 -57.61 -24.53
CA GLY A 98 -5.08 -57.71 -23.10
C GLY A 98 -5.10 -56.36 -22.42
N GLU A 99 -6.30 -55.87 -22.09
CA GLU A 99 -6.54 -54.52 -21.53
C GLU A 99 -5.77 -54.23 -20.22
N GLU A 100 -5.28 -55.27 -19.53
CA GLU A 100 -4.44 -55.13 -18.33
C GLU A 100 -2.98 -54.74 -18.63
N THR A 101 -2.54 -54.81 -19.90
CA THR A 101 -1.19 -54.40 -20.31
C THR A 101 -1.20 -52.97 -20.86
N GLU A 102 -0.49 -52.08 -20.17
CA GLU A 102 -0.36 -50.67 -20.50
C GLU A 102 1.11 -50.24 -20.52
N PHE A 103 1.46 -49.36 -21.45
CA PHE A 103 2.72 -48.63 -21.47
C PHE A 103 2.48 -47.13 -21.32
N THR A 104 2.86 -46.57 -20.18
CA THR A 104 2.80 -45.13 -19.93
C THR A 104 3.94 -44.42 -20.65
N VAL A 105 3.60 -43.59 -21.64
CA VAL A 105 4.56 -42.80 -22.42
C VAL A 105 4.92 -41.51 -21.68
N LYS A 106 6.19 -41.37 -21.31
CA LYS A 106 6.73 -40.20 -20.59
C LYS A 106 7.55 -39.26 -21.47
N ASN A 107 8.01 -39.73 -22.64
CA ASN A 107 8.78 -38.94 -23.58
C ASN A 107 8.72 -39.59 -24.98
N VAL A 108 8.73 -38.78 -26.05
CA VAL A 108 8.75 -39.25 -27.43
C VAL A 108 9.83 -38.51 -28.22
N GLN A 109 10.73 -39.24 -28.87
CA GLN A 109 11.88 -38.68 -29.60
C GLN A 109 11.96 -39.27 -31.01
N VAL A 110 12.45 -38.50 -31.98
CA VAL A 110 12.64 -38.97 -33.37
C VAL A 110 14.12 -38.94 -33.76
N ARG A 111 14.64 -40.03 -34.33
CA ARG A 111 16.03 -40.14 -34.81
C ARG A 111 16.09 -41.02 -36.05
N GLY A 112 16.63 -40.49 -37.16
CA GLY A 112 16.76 -41.24 -38.41
C GLY A 112 15.43 -41.77 -38.97
N GLY A 113 14.32 -41.09 -38.69
CA GLY A 113 12.96 -41.50 -39.09
C GLY A 113 12.27 -42.48 -38.12
N TYR A 114 12.94 -42.93 -37.05
CA TYR A 114 12.32 -43.80 -36.05
C TYR A 114 11.77 -42.98 -34.88
N VAL A 115 10.49 -43.18 -34.55
CA VAL A 115 9.86 -42.55 -33.39
C VAL A 115 9.94 -43.49 -32.19
N ILE A 116 10.60 -43.02 -31.15
CA ILE A 116 10.94 -43.77 -29.94
C ILE A 116 10.05 -43.27 -28.80
N HIS A 117 9.22 -44.16 -28.27
CA HIS A 117 8.36 -43.89 -27.12
C HIS A 117 9.05 -44.42 -25.87
N LEU A 118 9.37 -43.54 -24.92
CA LEU A 118 10.07 -43.86 -23.68
C LEU A 118 9.07 -43.83 -22.52
N GLY A 119 9.09 -44.87 -21.69
CA GLY A 119 8.02 -45.07 -20.74
C GLY A 119 8.18 -46.30 -19.87
N ASN A 120 7.13 -46.60 -19.12
CA ASN A 120 7.07 -47.72 -18.19
C ASN A 120 6.00 -48.72 -18.63
N VAL A 121 6.31 -50.01 -18.51
CA VAL A 121 5.38 -51.10 -18.79
C VAL A 121 4.71 -51.53 -17.49
N GLU A 122 3.39 -51.70 -17.54
CA GLU A 122 2.57 -52.46 -16.60
C GLU A 122 1.95 -53.63 -17.37
N GLY A 123 2.18 -54.85 -16.92
CA GLY A 123 1.87 -56.07 -17.67
C GLY A 123 3.06 -56.57 -18.51
N THR A 124 2.77 -57.27 -19.61
CA THR A 124 3.80 -57.86 -20.47
C THR A 124 3.61 -57.44 -21.92
N LEU A 125 4.60 -56.73 -22.46
CA LEU A 125 4.60 -56.24 -23.84
C LEU A 125 5.66 -56.98 -24.66
N ARG A 126 5.26 -57.47 -25.84
CA ARG A 126 6.12 -58.22 -26.77
C ARG A 126 6.25 -57.53 -28.11
N VAL A 127 7.38 -57.77 -28.77
CA VAL A 127 7.52 -57.45 -30.20
C VAL A 127 6.44 -58.21 -30.97
N GLY A 128 5.73 -57.49 -31.83
CA GLY A 128 4.63 -58.01 -32.62
C GLY A 128 3.23 -57.81 -32.02
N ASP A 129 3.12 -57.36 -30.77
CA ASP A 129 1.83 -57.05 -30.15
C ASP A 129 1.13 -55.90 -30.88
N GLU A 130 -0.20 -56.03 -31.04
CA GLU A 130 -1.06 -54.94 -31.47
C GLU A 130 -1.45 -54.06 -30.29
N VAL A 131 -1.33 -52.75 -30.49
CA VAL A 131 -1.54 -51.75 -29.44
C VAL A 131 -2.39 -50.58 -29.94
N LYS A 132 -3.18 -50.01 -29.04
CA LYS A 132 -3.96 -48.80 -29.24
C LYS A 132 -3.28 -47.61 -28.56
N LEU A 133 -3.16 -46.51 -29.30
CA LEU A 133 -2.44 -45.32 -28.88
C LEU A 133 -3.41 -44.27 -28.37
N SER A 134 -3.18 -43.76 -27.16
CA SER A 134 -3.99 -42.73 -26.52
C SER A 134 -3.11 -41.60 -26.02
N ILE A 135 -3.03 -40.51 -26.78
CA ILE A 135 -2.33 -39.29 -26.37
C ILE A 135 -3.11 -38.53 -25.30
N ASP A 136 -2.42 -37.77 -24.45
CA ASP A 136 -3.05 -36.74 -23.62
C ASP A 136 -3.57 -35.61 -24.53
N GLN A 137 -4.84 -35.71 -24.90
CA GLN A 137 -5.50 -34.79 -25.83
C GLN A 137 -5.59 -33.37 -25.26
N SER A 138 -5.80 -33.22 -23.94
CA SER A 138 -5.87 -31.91 -23.30
C SER A 138 -4.52 -31.21 -23.37
N ARG A 139 -3.44 -31.93 -23.09
CA ARG A 139 -2.08 -31.42 -23.21
C ARG A 139 -1.72 -31.10 -24.66
N ARG A 140 -2.01 -32.01 -25.61
CA ARG A 140 -1.79 -31.81 -27.05
C ARG A 140 -2.50 -30.55 -27.55
N ARG A 141 -3.75 -30.34 -27.14
CA ARG A 141 -4.57 -29.20 -27.56
C ARG A 141 -3.95 -27.85 -27.16
N LEU A 142 -3.35 -27.78 -25.97
CA LEU A 142 -2.65 -26.57 -25.49
C LEU A 142 -1.33 -26.34 -26.25
N ILE A 143 -0.56 -27.40 -26.52
CA ILE A 143 0.63 -27.32 -27.37
C ILE A 143 0.26 -26.79 -28.76
N MET A 144 -0.80 -27.31 -29.37
CA MET A 144 -1.27 -26.86 -30.68
C MET A 144 -1.66 -25.38 -30.68
N SER A 145 -2.31 -24.88 -29.61
CA SER A 145 -2.60 -23.44 -29.44
C SER A 145 -1.30 -22.64 -29.40
N ASN A 146 -0.35 -23.03 -28.55
CA ASN A 146 0.93 -22.34 -28.41
C ASN A 146 1.78 -22.42 -29.70
N HIS A 147 1.67 -23.50 -30.48
CA HIS A 147 2.41 -23.65 -31.73
C HIS A 147 1.87 -22.69 -32.79
N THR A 148 0.56 -22.72 -33.06
CA THR A 148 -0.03 -21.76 -33.99
C THR A 148 0.16 -20.33 -33.48
N GLY A 149 0.09 -20.11 -32.17
CA GLY A 149 0.42 -18.82 -31.54
C GLY A 149 1.86 -18.37 -31.77
N THR A 150 2.82 -19.29 -31.92
CA THR A 150 4.21 -18.97 -32.25
C THR A 150 4.33 -18.41 -33.68
N HIS A 151 3.60 -18.97 -34.65
CA HIS A 151 3.54 -18.44 -36.01
C HIS A 151 2.88 -17.05 -36.06
N VAL A 152 1.78 -16.88 -35.31
CA VAL A 152 1.12 -15.58 -35.15
C VAL A 152 2.06 -14.55 -34.53
N LEU A 153 2.82 -14.92 -33.49
CA LEU A 153 3.81 -14.06 -32.85
C LEU A 153 4.95 -13.69 -33.81
N ASN A 154 5.49 -14.66 -34.55
CA ASN A 154 6.53 -14.42 -35.55
C ASN A 154 6.06 -13.43 -36.62
N TYR A 155 4.81 -13.57 -37.08
CA TYR A 155 4.19 -12.60 -37.99
C TYR A 155 4.10 -11.22 -37.35
N ALA A 156 3.52 -11.12 -36.16
CA ALA A 156 3.31 -9.85 -35.47
C ALA A 156 4.63 -9.13 -35.17
N LEU A 157 5.69 -9.85 -34.81
CA LEU A 157 7.00 -9.27 -34.56
C LEU A 157 7.56 -8.58 -35.80
N ARG A 158 7.52 -9.23 -36.96
CA ARG A 158 8.03 -8.66 -38.22
C ARG A 158 7.29 -7.40 -38.65
N GLN A 159 5.99 -7.30 -38.34
CA GLN A 159 5.21 -6.10 -38.60
C GLN A 159 5.65 -4.91 -37.72
N VAL A 160 6.24 -5.16 -36.55
CA VAL A 160 6.59 -4.11 -35.57
C VAL A 160 8.09 -3.77 -35.58
N VAL A 161 8.95 -4.78 -35.55
CA VAL A 161 10.41 -4.59 -35.46
C VAL A 161 11.13 -4.77 -36.80
N GLY A 162 10.41 -5.16 -37.85
CA GLY A 162 10.92 -5.29 -39.22
C GLY A 162 11.28 -6.72 -39.63
N MET A 163 11.65 -6.87 -40.90
CA MET A 163 11.89 -8.19 -41.53
C MET A 163 13.18 -8.90 -41.05
N GLU A 164 14.08 -8.19 -40.36
CA GLU A 164 15.32 -8.76 -39.80
C GLU A 164 15.08 -9.54 -38.49
N ALA A 165 13.83 -9.65 -38.03
CA ALA A 165 13.45 -10.48 -36.88
C ALA A 165 13.42 -11.96 -37.27
N ASP A 166 14.60 -12.58 -37.34
CA ASP A 166 14.77 -13.99 -37.67
C ASP A 166 14.81 -14.84 -36.41
N GLN A 167 14.16 -16.00 -36.48
CA GLN A 167 14.13 -16.98 -35.38
C GLN A 167 15.53 -17.53 -35.09
N ARG A 168 15.89 -17.57 -33.81
CA ARG A 168 17.13 -18.16 -33.27
C ARG A 168 16.88 -19.30 -32.30
N GLY A 169 15.63 -19.51 -31.88
CA GLY A 169 15.24 -20.57 -30.98
C GLY A 169 13.75 -20.54 -30.70
N SER A 170 13.16 -21.70 -30.44
CA SER A 170 11.75 -21.82 -30.08
C SER A 170 11.57 -22.88 -29.00
N LEU A 171 10.55 -22.71 -28.17
CA LEU A 171 9.98 -23.73 -27.31
C LEU A 171 8.47 -23.59 -27.35
N VAL A 172 7.75 -24.68 -27.61
CA VAL A 172 6.30 -24.76 -27.54
C VAL A 172 5.94 -25.83 -26.52
N ALA A 173 5.51 -25.38 -25.34
CA ALA A 173 5.09 -26.19 -24.22
C ALA A 173 3.57 -26.02 -24.01
N PRO A 174 2.89 -26.84 -23.18
CA PRO A 174 1.45 -26.69 -22.97
C PRO A 174 1.09 -25.43 -22.17
N ASP A 175 1.98 -24.95 -21.30
CA ASP A 175 1.75 -23.78 -20.45
C ASP A 175 2.24 -22.46 -21.06
N ARG A 176 3.18 -22.51 -22.02
CA ARG A 176 3.79 -21.32 -22.63
C ARG A 176 4.49 -21.61 -23.96
N MET A 177 4.77 -20.54 -24.70
CA MET A 177 5.73 -20.53 -25.80
C MET A 177 6.89 -19.58 -25.51
N ARG A 178 8.06 -19.88 -26.07
CA ARG A 178 9.26 -19.04 -26.04
C ARG A 178 9.75 -18.86 -27.46
N PHE A 179 9.99 -17.62 -27.85
CA PHE A 179 10.46 -17.27 -29.18
C PHE A 179 11.69 -16.38 -29.07
N ASP A 180 12.82 -16.89 -29.56
CA ASP A 180 14.09 -16.17 -29.60
C ASP A 180 14.30 -15.64 -31.00
N PHE A 181 14.59 -14.34 -31.13
CA PHE A 181 14.71 -13.67 -32.42
C PHE A 181 15.83 -12.63 -32.43
N THR A 182 16.32 -12.32 -33.62
CA THR A 182 17.30 -11.25 -33.81
C THR A 182 16.66 -9.88 -33.69
N ASN A 183 17.17 -9.06 -32.78
CA ASN A 183 16.84 -7.64 -32.68
C ASN A 183 17.95 -6.92 -31.91
N LYS A 184 18.43 -5.79 -32.46
CA LYS A 184 19.61 -5.08 -31.93
C LYS A 184 19.34 -4.42 -30.58
N ALA A 185 18.13 -3.92 -30.37
CA ALA A 185 17.72 -3.20 -29.16
C ALA A 185 16.61 -3.95 -28.42
N ALA A 186 16.41 -3.63 -27.15
CA ALA A 186 15.22 -4.04 -26.42
C ALA A 186 13.98 -3.42 -27.09
N MET A 187 12.89 -4.19 -27.14
CA MET A 187 11.61 -3.62 -27.58
C MET A 187 11.11 -2.63 -26.53
N THR A 188 10.54 -1.52 -26.97
CA THR A 188 9.83 -0.61 -26.06
C THR A 188 8.53 -1.28 -25.59
N SER A 189 8.01 -0.85 -24.43
CA SER A 189 6.71 -1.31 -23.92
C SER A 189 5.60 -1.17 -24.97
N GLU A 190 5.60 -0.05 -25.72
CA GLU A 190 4.65 0.19 -26.81
C GLU A 190 4.84 -0.75 -28.00
N GLN A 191 6.08 -1.09 -28.37
CA GLN A 191 6.32 -2.09 -29.41
C GLN A 191 5.80 -3.47 -28.99
N VAL A 192 6.03 -3.89 -27.75
CA VAL A 192 5.51 -5.16 -27.23
C VAL A 192 3.98 -5.17 -27.24
N LYS A 193 3.35 -4.07 -26.80
CA LYS A 193 1.90 -3.88 -26.85
C LYS A 193 1.35 -3.96 -28.28
N GLN A 194 2.03 -3.33 -29.23
CA GLN A 194 1.64 -3.37 -30.64
C GLN A 194 1.77 -4.78 -31.23
N THR A 195 2.83 -5.52 -30.90
CA THR A 195 3.00 -6.92 -31.30
C THR A 195 1.88 -7.80 -30.73
N GLU A 196 1.59 -7.68 -29.43
CA GLU A 196 0.48 -8.40 -28.80
C GLU A 196 -0.88 -8.05 -29.43
N ARG A 197 -1.10 -6.78 -29.78
CA ARG A 197 -2.31 -6.33 -30.47
C ARG A 197 -2.47 -6.98 -31.84
N ILE A 198 -1.43 -6.94 -32.69
CA ILE A 198 -1.48 -7.56 -34.03
C ILE A 198 -1.72 -9.08 -33.92
N ALA A 199 -1.08 -9.74 -32.95
CA ALA A 199 -1.30 -11.16 -32.69
C ALA A 199 -2.77 -11.45 -32.33
N ASN A 200 -3.34 -10.69 -31.40
CA ASN A 200 -4.75 -10.84 -31.00
C ASN A 200 -5.72 -10.46 -32.14
N GLU A 201 -5.39 -9.47 -32.98
CA GLU A 201 -6.17 -9.14 -34.18
C GLU A 201 -6.21 -10.35 -35.14
N MET A 202 -5.07 -11.00 -35.39
CA MET A 202 -5.01 -12.20 -36.24
C MET A 202 -5.78 -13.40 -35.65
N ILE A 203 -5.73 -13.59 -34.32
CA ILE A 203 -6.49 -14.62 -33.61
C ILE A 203 -7.99 -14.33 -33.72
N SER A 204 -8.41 -13.09 -33.53
CA SER A 204 -9.83 -12.68 -33.53
C SER A 204 -10.54 -12.89 -34.87
N LYS A 205 -9.80 -12.88 -35.99
CA LYS A 205 -10.36 -13.18 -37.32
C LYS A 205 -10.83 -14.64 -37.47
N ASN A 206 -10.35 -15.53 -36.61
CA ASN A 206 -10.70 -16.95 -36.61
C ASN A 206 -10.53 -17.63 -37.98
N GLU A 207 -9.47 -17.27 -38.71
CA GLU A 207 -9.17 -17.76 -40.04
C GLU A 207 -8.66 -19.21 -40.00
N GLU A 208 -8.92 -19.97 -41.07
CA GLU A 208 -8.52 -21.38 -41.17
C GLU A 208 -6.99 -21.53 -41.24
N VAL A 209 -6.46 -22.59 -40.61
CA VAL A 209 -5.04 -22.94 -40.66
C VAL A 209 -4.85 -24.08 -41.65
N TYR A 210 -4.22 -23.76 -42.77
CA TYR A 210 -3.93 -24.68 -43.86
C TYR A 210 -2.57 -25.34 -43.65
N ALA A 211 -2.47 -26.62 -44.00
CA ALA A 211 -1.21 -27.35 -44.00
C ALA A 211 -1.15 -28.28 -45.22
N LYS A 212 -0.02 -28.26 -45.94
CA LYS A 212 0.16 -29.00 -47.18
C LYS A 212 1.61 -29.48 -47.33
N GLU A 213 1.80 -30.68 -47.86
CA GLU A 213 3.10 -31.12 -48.38
C GLU A 213 3.34 -30.53 -49.77
N SER A 214 4.51 -29.91 -49.94
CA SER A 214 4.83 -29.07 -51.08
C SER A 214 6.22 -29.41 -51.62
N ALA A 215 6.42 -29.29 -52.93
CA ALA A 215 7.76 -29.39 -53.50
C ALA A 215 8.63 -28.27 -52.93
N LEU A 216 9.80 -28.61 -52.39
CA LEU A 216 10.66 -27.68 -51.66
C LEU A 216 11.02 -26.42 -52.47
N VAL A 217 11.27 -26.60 -53.77
CA VAL A 217 11.61 -25.50 -54.68
C VAL A 217 10.43 -24.53 -54.87
N VAL A 218 9.21 -25.05 -55.02
CA VAL A 218 8.01 -24.23 -55.23
C VAL A 218 7.69 -23.45 -53.96
N ALA A 219 7.71 -24.12 -52.81
CA ALA A 219 7.39 -23.47 -51.54
C ALA A 219 8.41 -22.39 -51.17
N LYS A 220 9.72 -22.61 -51.41
CA LYS A 220 10.77 -21.58 -51.21
C LYS A 220 10.59 -20.33 -52.07
N ALA A 221 9.89 -20.43 -53.20
CA ALA A 221 9.66 -19.28 -54.08
C ALA A 221 8.54 -18.37 -53.56
N VAL A 222 7.70 -18.83 -52.61
CA VAL A 222 6.56 -18.07 -52.10
C VAL A 222 7.04 -16.87 -51.29
N GLN A 223 6.61 -15.68 -51.69
CA GLN A 223 6.95 -14.44 -51.01
C GLN A 223 6.39 -14.44 -49.58
N GLY A 224 7.21 -14.03 -48.62
CA GLY A 224 6.82 -13.99 -47.21
C GLY A 224 6.93 -15.33 -46.48
N LEU A 225 7.23 -16.44 -47.19
CA LEU A 225 7.49 -17.74 -46.60
C LEU A 225 8.72 -17.69 -45.69
N ARG A 226 8.54 -18.24 -44.49
CA ARG A 226 9.57 -18.29 -43.46
C ARG A 226 10.10 -19.70 -43.31
N ALA A 227 11.41 -19.77 -43.23
CA ALA A 227 12.16 -20.98 -42.91
C ALA A 227 13.33 -20.58 -42.00
N VAL A 228 13.80 -21.51 -41.18
CA VAL A 228 14.99 -21.29 -40.35
C VAL A 228 16.21 -21.51 -41.23
N PHE A 229 17.02 -20.46 -41.43
CA PHE A 229 18.12 -20.43 -42.41
C PHE A 229 19.15 -21.56 -42.25
N GLU A 230 19.35 -22.07 -41.03
CA GLU A 230 20.34 -23.11 -40.70
C GLU A 230 19.75 -24.53 -40.67
N GLU A 231 18.46 -24.70 -40.96
CA GLU A 231 17.81 -26.01 -40.98
C GLU A 231 17.78 -26.63 -42.38
N THR A 232 17.91 -27.96 -42.42
CA THR A 232 17.70 -28.74 -43.64
C THR A 232 16.28 -29.29 -43.65
N TYR A 233 15.52 -28.94 -44.68
CA TYR A 233 14.14 -29.38 -44.87
C TYR A 233 14.07 -30.54 -45.88
N PRO A 234 13.19 -31.54 -45.66
CA PRO A 234 12.95 -32.61 -46.61
C PRO A 234 12.27 -32.09 -47.88
N ASP A 235 12.27 -32.90 -48.95
CA ASP A 235 11.45 -32.68 -50.14
C ASP A 235 10.61 -33.96 -50.39
N PRO A 236 9.27 -33.88 -50.33
CA PRO A 236 8.45 -32.69 -50.08
C PRO A 236 8.60 -32.11 -48.66
N VAL A 237 8.27 -30.83 -48.52
CA VAL A 237 8.27 -30.07 -47.26
C VAL A 237 6.85 -29.70 -46.86
N ARG A 238 6.57 -29.78 -45.56
CA ARG A 238 5.29 -29.34 -45.01
C ARG A 238 5.26 -27.82 -44.80
N VAL A 239 4.29 -27.17 -45.45
CA VAL A 239 4.03 -25.72 -45.36
C VAL A 239 2.75 -25.50 -44.57
N VAL A 240 2.78 -24.54 -43.64
CA VAL A 240 1.61 -24.09 -42.85
C VAL A 240 1.32 -22.64 -43.17
N SER A 241 0.04 -22.31 -43.39
CA SER A 241 -0.44 -20.96 -43.68
C SER A 241 -1.70 -20.64 -42.89
N ILE A 242 -1.88 -19.37 -42.46
CA ILE A 242 -3.07 -18.94 -41.71
C ILE A 242 -3.95 -18.04 -42.59
N GLY A 243 -5.16 -18.47 -42.89
CA GLY A 243 -6.17 -17.70 -43.62
C GLY A 243 -6.06 -17.72 -45.14
N ILE A 244 -4.89 -18.06 -45.70
CA ILE A 244 -4.70 -18.20 -47.15
C ILE A 244 -4.27 -19.64 -47.48
N PRO A 245 -4.98 -20.37 -48.36
CA PRO A 245 -4.59 -21.71 -48.78
C PRO A 245 -3.17 -21.76 -49.36
N VAL A 246 -2.42 -22.82 -49.04
CA VAL A 246 -1.04 -22.99 -49.53
C VAL A 246 -1.01 -23.09 -51.05
N GLU A 247 -1.98 -23.79 -51.65
CA GLU A 247 -2.13 -23.94 -53.10
C GLU A 247 -2.25 -22.60 -53.82
N GLN A 248 -2.94 -21.64 -53.21
CA GLN A 248 -3.12 -20.30 -53.79
C GLN A 248 -1.80 -19.53 -53.78
N LEU A 249 -1.02 -19.66 -52.70
CA LEU A 249 0.28 -18.99 -52.55
C LEU A 249 1.34 -19.61 -53.47
N GLU A 250 1.26 -20.92 -53.73
CA GLU A 250 2.13 -21.61 -54.69
C GLU A 250 1.81 -21.31 -56.15
N ALA A 251 0.54 -21.07 -56.47
CA ALA A 251 0.10 -20.77 -57.84
C ALA A 251 0.62 -19.41 -58.33
N ASP A 252 0.80 -18.45 -57.42
CA ASP A 252 1.43 -17.15 -57.67
C ASP A 252 2.42 -16.81 -56.54
N PRO A 253 3.64 -17.38 -56.57
CA PRO A 253 4.63 -17.17 -55.51
C PRO A 253 5.07 -15.71 -55.35
N SER A 254 4.87 -14.88 -56.37
CA SER A 254 5.16 -13.43 -56.35
C SER A 254 4.04 -12.58 -55.77
N ASN A 255 2.93 -13.19 -55.35
CA ASN A 255 1.79 -12.45 -54.83
C ASN A 255 2.13 -11.80 -53.48
N PRO A 256 1.83 -10.49 -53.29
CA PRO A 256 2.07 -9.83 -52.00
C PRO A 256 1.23 -10.39 -50.85
N ALA A 257 0.18 -11.17 -51.14
CA ALA A 257 -0.66 -11.83 -50.14
C ALA A 257 0.16 -12.70 -49.17
N GLY A 258 1.25 -13.33 -49.62
CA GLY A 258 2.13 -14.13 -48.75
C GLY A 258 2.81 -13.31 -47.65
N ASN A 259 3.05 -12.01 -47.85
CA ASN A 259 3.55 -11.11 -46.79
C ASN A 259 2.46 -10.64 -45.82
N SER A 260 1.19 -10.75 -46.21
CA SER A 260 0.04 -10.35 -45.39
C SER A 260 -0.46 -11.47 -44.48
N THR A 261 0.10 -12.68 -44.59
CA THR A 261 -0.21 -13.83 -43.74
C THR A 261 1.05 -14.40 -43.08
N SER A 262 0.86 -15.28 -42.11
CA SER A 262 1.90 -16.18 -41.63
C SER A 262 1.94 -17.43 -42.50
N ILE A 263 3.04 -17.63 -43.22
CA ILE A 263 3.34 -18.84 -43.99
C ILE A 263 4.75 -19.35 -43.68
N GLU A 264 4.88 -20.59 -43.21
CA GLU A 264 6.14 -21.13 -42.67
C GLU A 264 6.32 -22.62 -43.01
N PHE A 265 7.57 -23.07 -43.12
CA PHE A 265 7.89 -24.50 -43.06
C PHE A 265 7.69 -25.01 -41.64
N CYS A 266 6.76 -25.95 -41.46
CA CYS A 266 6.46 -26.48 -40.13
C CYS A 266 5.92 -27.91 -40.16
N GLY A 267 6.65 -28.81 -39.49
CA GLY A 267 6.23 -30.19 -39.22
C GLY A 267 5.46 -30.37 -37.91
N GLY A 268 4.98 -29.28 -37.30
CA GLY A 268 4.27 -29.26 -36.03
C GLY A 268 2.78 -29.58 -36.11
N THR A 269 2.17 -29.82 -34.95
CA THR A 269 0.71 -29.93 -34.83
C THR A 269 0.10 -28.55 -34.56
N HIS A 270 -0.95 -28.19 -35.31
CA HIS A 270 -1.60 -26.89 -35.27
C HIS A 270 -3.09 -26.98 -35.01
N VAL A 271 -3.64 -25.99 -34.31
CA VAL A 271 -5.10 -25.77 -34.31
C VAL A 271 -5.59 -25.49 -35.73
N LYS A 272 -6.84 -25.85 -36.04
CA LYS A 272 -7.47 -25.70 -37.36
C LYS A 272 -7.93 -24.28 -37.69
N ARG A 273 -8.05 -23.39 -36.69
CA ARG A 273 -8.37 -21.98 -36.89
C ARG A 273 -7.57 -21.10 -35.94
N SER A 274 -7.28 -19.86 -36.33
CA SER A 274 -6.53 -18.92 -35.49
C SER A 274 -7.27 -18.58 -34.19
N GLY A 275 -8.59 -18.53 -34.21
CA GLY A 275 -9.41 -18.24 -33.02
C GLY A 275 -9.39 -19.37 -31.99
N HIS A 276 -9.12 -20.60 -32.42
CA HIS A 276 -8.92 -21.74 -31.53
C HIS A 276 -7.65 -21.59 -30.65
N ILE A 277 -6.76 -20.62 -30.91
CA ILE A 277 -5.66 -20.30 -29.99
C ILE A 277 -6.21 -19.86 -28.61
N GLY A 278 -7.35 -19.15 -28.60
CA GLY A 278 -7.89 -18.49 -27.42
C GLY A 278 -7.18 -17.17 -27.12
N ASP A 279 -7.26 -16.71 -25.88
CA ASP A 279 -6.56 -15.50 -25.44
C ASP A 279 -5.04 -15.62 -25.67
N PHE A 280 -4.37 -14.50 -25.93
CA PHE A 280 -2.92 -14.44 -26.15
C PHE A 280 -2.29 -13.27 -25.40
N VAL A 281 -1.23 -13.55 -24.63
CA VAL A 281 -0.51 -12.56 -23.82
C VAL A 281 1.00 -12.75 -23.94
N ILE A 282 1.73 -11.67 -24.18
CA ILE A 282 3.19 -11.60 -24.06
C ILE A 282 3.54 -11.31 -22.60
N SER A 283 4.06 -12.31 -21.91
CA SER A 283 4.39 -12.24 -20.47
C SER A 283 5.75 -11.60 -20.18
N SER A 284 6.73 -11.75 -21.08
CA SER A 284 8.07 -11.19 -20.90
C SER A 284 8.78 -10.91 -22.22
N GLU A 285 9.71 -9.96 -22.15
CA GLU A 285 10.65 -9.60 -23.21
C GLU A 285 12.03 -9.35 -22.57
N GLU A 286 13.07 -10.05 -23.03
CA GLU A 286 14.41 -9.96 -22.42
C GLU A 286 15.55 -10.18 -23.42
N ALA A 287 16.76 -9.71 -23.08
CA ALA A 287 17.98 -10.02 -23.82
C ALA A 287 18.56 -11.35 -23.33
N ILE A 288 18.91 -12.25 -24.26
CA ILE A 288 19.59 -13.50 -23.92
C ILE A 288 21.04 -13.56 -24.42
N ALA A 289 21.35 -12.81 -25.48
CA ALA A 289 22.69 -12.64 -26.01
C ALA A 289 22.77 -11.32 -26.80
N LYS A 290 23.98 -10.92 -27.21
CA LYS A 290 24.17 -9.71 -28.03
C LYS A 290 23.39 -9.84 -29.35
N GLY A 291 22.39 -8.97 -29.54
CA GLY A 291 21.55 -8.94 -30.74
C GLY A 291 20.44 -10.01 -30.78
N ILE A 292 20.22 -10.77 -29.70
CA ILE A 292 19.18 -11.79 -29.61
C ILE A 292 18.26 -11.48 -28.43
N ARG A 293 16.97 -11.39 -28.72
CA ARG A 293 15.89 -11.13 -27.77
C ARG A 293 15.03 -12.38 -27.62
N ARG A 294 14.38 -12.50 -26.47
CA ARG A 294 13.45 -13.58 -26.14
C ARG A 294 12.12 -13.00 -25.74
N ILE A 295 11.06 -13.53 -26.33
CA ILE A 295 9.68 -13.33 -25.85
C ILE A 295 9.18 -14.64 -25.25
N VAL A 296 8.51 -14.53 -24.10
CA VAL A 296 7.66 -15.60 -23.58
C VAL A 296 6.21 -15.16 -23.69
N ALA A 297 5.40 -15.95 -24.38
CA ALA A 297 3.98 -15.73 -24.51
C ALA A 297 3.19 -16.93 -24.00
N ILE A 298 1.95 -16.68 -23.60
CA ILE A 298 1.02 -17.68 -23.07
C ILE A 298 -0.29 -17.55 -23.84
N THR A 299 -1.01 -18.68 -24.00
CA THR A 299 -2.30 -18.72 -24.71
C THR A 299 -3.38 -19.42 -23.91
N GLY A 300 -4.63 -19.31 -24.38
CA GLY A 300 -5.77 -20.03 -23.84
C GLY A 300 -5.95 -19.80 -22.34
N PRO A 301 -6.12 -20.85 -21.51
CA PRO A 301 -6.40 -20.70 -20.09
C PRO A 301 -5.37 -19.89 -19.30
N GLU A 302 -4.07 -20.01 -19.63
CA GLU A 302 -3.02 -19.26 -18.92
C GLU A 302 -3.07 -17.77 -19.28
N ALA A 303 -3.33 -17.43 -20.55
CA ALA A 303 -3.58 -16.06 -20.97
C ALA A 303 -4.84 -15.48 -20.33
N SER A 304 -5.95 -16.23 -20.26
CA SER A 304 -7.17 -15.79 -19.58
C SER A 304 -6.94 -15.51 -18.09
N LYS A 305 -6.13 -16.33 -17.40
CA LYS A 305 -5.72 -16.09 -16.01
C LYS A 305 -4.90 -14.80 -15.88
N ALA A 306 -3.95 -14.58 -16.79
CA ALA A 306 -3.12 -13.38 -16.82
C ALA A 306 -3.96 -12.11 -17.03
N LEU A 307 -4.90 -12.12 -17.97
CA LEU A 307 -5.81 -10.99 -18.22
C LEU A 307 -6.66 -10.66 -16.98
N LYS A 308 -7.28 -11.67 -16.35
CA LYS A 308 -8.05 -11.48 -15.11
C LYS A 308 -7.20 -10.92 -13.97
N LYS A 309 -5.96 -11.40 -13.79
CA LYS A 309 -5.06 -10.87 -12.76
C LYS A 309 -4.68 -9.41 -13.06
N ALA A 310 -4.47 -9.06 -14.32
CA ALA A 310 -4.18 -7.68 -14.72
C ALA A 310 -5.37 -6.73 -14.43
N GLU A 311 -6.61 -7.17 -14.68
CA GLU A 311 -7.81 -6.41 -14.34
C GLU A 311 -7.96 -6.16 -12.83
N LEU A 312 -7.68 -7.19 -12.01
CA LEU A 312 -7.72 -7.07 -10.55
C LEU A 312 -6.68 -6.07 -10.04
N LEU A 313 -5.43 -6.17 -10.52
CA LEU A 313 -4.37 -5.24 -10.15
C LEU A 313 -4.68 -3.81 -10.62
N GLN A 314 -5.27 -3.63 -11.80
CA GLN A 314 -5.70 -2.32 -12.26
C GLN A 314 -6.73 -1.70 -11.30
N LYS A 315 -7.74 -2.46 -10.87
CA LYS A 315 -8.74 -1.98 -9.89
C LYS A 315 -8.10 -1.58 -8.56
N GLU A 316 -7.11 -2.33 -8.09
CA GLU A 316 -6.37 -2.00 -6.87
C GLU A 316 -5.56 -0.70 -7.04
N VAL A 317 -4.89 -0.52 -8.18
CA VAL A 317 -4.16 0.72 -8.50
C VAL A 317 -5.12 1.91 -8.62
N ASP A 318 -6.28 1.74 -9.24
CA ASP A 318 -7.28 2.80 -9.39
C ASP A 318 -7.83 3.22 -8.02
N ALA A 319 -8.18 2.26 -7.16
CA ALA A 319 -8.61 2.54 -5.78
C ALA A 319 -7.52 3.23 -4.95
N LEU A 320 -6.24 2.88 -5.18
CA LEU A 320 -5.12 3.56 -4.55
C LEU A 320 -4.94 4.98 -5.10
N SER A 321 -5.17 5.19 -6.39
CA SER A 321 -5.17 6.52 -7.00
C SER A 321 -6.21 7.42 -6.34
N GLU A 322 -7.43 6.94 -6.13
CA GLU A 322 -8.48 7.68 -5.43
C GLU A 322 -8.08 8.06 -3.99
N LYS A 323 -7.43 7.14 -3.26
CA LYS A 323 -6.88 7.44 -1.91
C LYS A 323 -5.81 8.51 -1.96
N VAL A 324 -4.90 8.44 -2.93
CA VAL A 324 -3.87 9.47 -3.13
C VAL A 324 -4.51 10.80 -3.51
N ASP A 325 -5.54 10.81 -4.36
CA ASP A 325 -6.28 12.02 -4.74
C ASP A 325 -6.98 12.67 -3.53
N ALA A 326 -7.58 11.86 -2.66
CA ALA A 326 -8.21 12.32 -1.42
C ALA A 326 -7.19 12.91 -0.43
N PHE A 327 -6.02 12.26 -0.30
CA PHE A 327 -4.90 12.76 0.49
C PHE A 327 -4.34 14.07 -0.06
N VAL A 328 -4.07 14.12 -1.37
CA VAL A 328 -3.55 15.31 -2.07
C VAL A 328 -4.51 16.50 -1.93
N SER A 329 -5.82 16.23 -2.01
CA SER A 329 -6.87 17.24 -1.85
C SER A 329 -7.15 17.61 -0.38
N GLN A 330 -6.43 17.03 0.58
CA GLN A 330 -6.64 17.19 2.03
C GLN A 330 -8.06 16.85 2.51
N LYS A 331 -8.80 16.03 1.74
CA LYS A 331 -10.15 15.57 2.09
C LYS A 331 -10.11 14.46 3.13
N ASP A 332 -9.07 13.65 3.09
CA ASP A 332 -8.78 12.63 4.09
C ASP A 332 -7.49 13.00 4.83
N LYS A 333 -7.62 13.33 6.13
CA LYS A 333 -6.51 13.69 7.01
C LYS A 333 -6.04 12.53 7.89
N THR A 334 -6.67 11.36 7.75
CA THR A 334 -6.30 10.15 8.50
C THR A 334 -5.16 9.39 7.82
N LEU A 335 -5.04 9.53 6.49
CA LEU A 335 -3.99 8.90 5.69
C LEU A 335 -2.65 9.61 5.86
N THR A 336 -1.61 8.85 6.20
CA THR A 336 -0.23 9.34 6.24
C THR A 336 0.54 8.97 4.97
N VAL A 337 1.56 9.77 4.62
CA VAL A 337 2.46 9.45 3.49
C VAL A 337 3.19 8.13 3.71
N LYS A 338 3.47 7.79 4.97
CA LYS A 338 4.10 6.51 5.34
C LYS A 338 3.20 5.32 5.01
N GLU A 339 1.91 5.41 5.32
CA GLU A 339 0.94 4.35 4.99
C GLU A 339 0.73 4.22 3.48
N LEU A 340 0.55 5.35 2.77
CA LEU A 340 0.46 5.36 1.31
C LEU A 340 1.71 4.77 0.68
N SER A 341 2.89 5.13 1.16
CA SER A 341 4.16 4.58 0.68
C SER A 341 4.24 3.08 0.88
N ARG A 342 3.81 2.56 2.03
CA ARG A 342 3.76 1.11 2.28
C ARG A 342 2.83 0.42 1.29
N ILE A 343 1.59 0.89 1.16
CA ILE A 343 0.60 0.30 0.23
C ILE A 343 1.11 0.33 -1.22
N ILE A 344 1.74 1.44 -1.64
CA ILE A 344 2.32 1.55 -2.98
C ILE A 344 3.45 0.55 -3.19
N VAL A 345 4.33 0.36 -2.20
CA VAL A 345 5.43 -0.61 -2.28
C VAL A 345 4.88 -2.03 -2.37
N ASP A 346 3.96 -2.41 -1.48
CA ASP A 346 3.35 -3.74 -1.47
C ASP A 346 2.68 -4.05 -2.82
N LEU A 347 1.87 -3.11 -3.34
CA LEU A 347 1.22 -3.27 -4.64
C LEU A 347 2.20 -3.25 -5.82
N SER A 348 3.32 -2.53 -5.70
CA SER A 348 4.39 -2.53 -6.72
C SER A 348 5.11 -3.87 -6.79
N ASP A 349 5.30 -4.52 -5.63
CA ASP A 349 5.85 -5.88 -5.54
C ASP A 349 4.88 -6.90 -6.14
N ASP A 350 3.59 -6.81 -5.82
CA ASP A 350 2.54 -7.67 -6.40
C ASP A 350 2.48 -7.55 -7.93
N VAL A 351 2.48 -6.33 -8.47
CA VAL A 351 2.55 -6.08 -9.92
C VAL A 351 3.82 -6.68 -10.52
N SER A 352 4.94 -6.60 -9.80
CA SER A 352 6.23 -7.09 -10.29
C SER A 352 6.28 -8.61 -10.43
N GLN A 353 5.72 -9.33 -9.46
CA GLN A 353 5.69 -10.80 -9.44
C GLN A 353 4.56 -11.38 -10.31
N ALA A 354 3.57 -10.59 -10.71
CA ALA A 354 2.43 -11.08 -11.47
C ALA A 354 2.83 -11.60 -12.88
N ASN A 355 2.31 -12.75 -13.27
CA ASN A 355 2.39 -13.24 -14.65
C ASN A 355 1.24 -12.63 -15.48
N ILE A 356 1.48 -11.43 -16.04
CA ILE A 356 0.53 -10.64 -16.81
C ILE A 356 1.21 -10.07 -18.07
N ALA A 357 0.45 -9.41 -18.95
CA ALA A 357 1.00 -8.76 -20.13
C ALA A 357 2.14 -7.81 -19.77
N TYR A 358 3.26 -7.94 -20.48
CA TYR A 358 4.51 -7.21 -20.21
C TYR A 358 4.29 -5.70 -20.20
N TRP A 359 3.62 -5.18 -21.24
CA TRP A 359 3.34 -3.75 -21.37
C TRP A 359 2.43 -3.25 -20.25
N LYS A 360 1.45 -4.08 -19.84
CA LYS A 360 0.52 -3.74 -18.77
C LYS A 360 1.22 -3.67 -17.41
N LYS A 361 2.19 -4.56 -17.16
CA LYS A 361 3.04 -4.52 -15.97
C LYS A 361 3.84 -3.22 -15.90
N ASP A 362 4.40 -2.77 -17.03
CA ASP A 362 5.13 -1.49 -17.11
C ASP A 362 4.20 -0.29 -16.85
N ASP A 363 3.01 -0.27 -17.46
CA ASP A 363 1.98 0.77 -17.24
C ASP A 363 1.61 0.90 -15.76
N LEU A 364 1.30 -0.22 -15.09
CA LEU A 364 0.92 -0.23 -13.67
C LEU A 364 2.06 0.25 -12.77
N ARG A 365 3.31 -0.15 -13.05
CA ARG A 365 4.49 0.34 -12.31
C ARG A 365 4.68 1.85 -12.48
N ASN A 366 4.50 2.36 -13.69
CA ASN A 366 4.62 3.78 -13.97
C ASN A 366 3.51 4.60 -13.28
N LEU A 367 2.28 4.09 -13.25
CA LEU A 367 1.18 4.67 -12.48
C LEU A 367 1.52 4.73 -10.98
N LEU A 368 1.92 3.61 -10.38
CA LEU A 368 2.31 3.54 -8.97
C LEU A 368 3.47 4.48 -8.62
N LYS A 369 4.48 4.58 -9.48
CA LYS A 369 5.58 5.55 -9.33
C LYS A 369 5.06 6.99 -9.38
N GLY A 370 4.12 7.29 -10.27
CA GLY A 370 3.44 8.58 -10.34
C GLY A 370 2.67 8.89 -9.07
N LEU A 371 1.89 7.95 -8.54
CA LEU A 371 1.15 8.08 -7.29
C LEU A 371 2.09 8.35 -6.11
N LYS A 372 3.21 7.62 -6.01
CA LYS A 372 4.22 7.84 -4.97
C LYS A 372 4.77 9.27 -5.04
N LYS A 373 5.16 9.71 -6.24
CA LYS A 373 5.69 11.06 -6.45
C LYS A 373 4.69 12.13 -5.98
N ARG A 374 3.42 11.97 -6.32
CA ARG A 374 2.36 12.91 -5.91
C ARG A 374 2.20 12.97 -4.38
N ALA A 375 2.24 11.83 -3.69
CA ALA A 375 2.19 11.80 -2.23
C ALA A 375 3.42 12.48 -1.60
N ASP A 376 4.63 12.16 -2.10
CA ASP A 376 5.89 12.76 -1.65
C ASP A 376 5.93 14.29 -1.86
N ASP A 377 5.39 14.78 -2.98
CA ASP A 377 5.33 16.21 -3.31
C ASP A 377 4.40 16.98 -2.35
N VAL A 378 3.27 16.38 -1.96
CA VAL A 378 2.36 16.96 -0.95
C VAL A 378 3.03 17.00 0.42
N GLU A 379 3.73 15.94 0.83
CA GLU A 379 4.47 15.94 2.09
C GLU A 379 5.52 17.05 2.13
N ARG A 380 6.25 17.24 1.01
CA ARG A 380 7.23 18.31 0.87
C ARG A 380 6.57 19.68 0.96
N ALA A 381 5.41 19.87 0.33
CA ALA A 381 4.66 21.11 0.38
C ALA A 381 4.16 21.43 1.80
N ILE A 382 3.64 20.43 2.53
CA ILE A 382 3.25 20.57 3.94
C ILE A 382 4.45 21.00 4.79
N LYS A 383 5.59 20.30 4.65
CA LYS A 383 6.83 20.64 5.38
C LYS A 383 7.32 22.04 5.04
N ALA A 384 7.21 22.48 3.79
CA ALA A 384 7.59 23.83 3.38
C ALA A 384 6.64 24.91 3.94
N ALA A 385 5.33 24.65 3.98
CA ALA A 385 4.35 25.55 4.57
C ALA A 385 4.65 25.80 6.06
N VAL A 386 4.96 24.74 6.82
CA VAL A 386 5.37 24.86 8.23
C VAL A 386 6.60 25.75 8.41
N VAL A 387 7.59 25.64 7.51
CA VAL A 387 8.79 26.52 7.55
C VAL A 387 8.40 27.98 7.37
N ASN A 388 7.52 28.27 6.42
CA ASN A 388 7.06 29.64 6.15
C ASN A 388 6.23 30.19 7.32
N ASP A 389 5.26 29.41 7.82
CA ASP A 389 4.39 29.80 8.94
C ASP A 389 5.20 30.11 10.21
N VAL A 390 6.18 29.27 10.53
CA VAL A 390 7.07 29.48 11.69
C VAL A 390 7.97 30.69 11.49
N ALA A 391 8.50 30.91 10.28
CA ALA A 391 9.31 32.09 9.99
C ALA A 391 8.49 33.39 10.13
N ASP A 392 7.24 33.41 9.67
CA ASP A 392 6.37 34.59 9.79
C ASP A 392 5.90 34.81 11.23
N ALA A 393 5.60 33.75 11.98
CA ALA A 393 5.33 33.83 13.42
C ALA A 393 6.54 34.40 14.18
N ALA A 394 7.76 33.98 13.82
CA ALA A 394 8.98 34.50 14.41
C ALA A 394 9.18 35.99 14.12
N LYS A 395 8.97 36.45 12.87
CA LYS A 395 9.05 37.89 12.53
C LYS A 395 8.11 38.72 13.38
N LYS A 396 6.87 38.26 13.57
CA LYS A 396 5.87 38.95 14.40
C LYS A 396 6.33 39.02 15.86
N LEU A 397 6.74 37.88 16.44
CA LEU A 397 7.23 37.81 17.82
C LEU A 397 8.45 38.74 18.05
N ILE A 398 9.39 38.76 17.10
CA ILE A 398 10.59 39.60 17.20
C ILE A 398 10.23 41.08 17.06
N GLY A 399 9.31 41.43 16.16
CA GLY A 399 8.83 42.80 16.00
C GLY A 399 8.21 43.39 17.27
N GLU A 400 7.54 42.55 18.08
CA GLU A 400 6.98 42.95 19.38
C GLU A 400 8.03 43.03 20.50
N ARG A 401 9.24 42.46 20.30
CA ARG A 401 10.27 42.26 21.33
C ARG A 401 11.69 42.63 20.86
N VAL A 402 11.80 43.61 19.96
CA VAL A 402 13.09 44.03 19.38
C VAL A 402 14.04 44.47 20.50
N ASN A 403 15.31 44.08 20.40
CA ASN A 403 16.38 44.39 21.36
C ASN A 403 16.17 43.85 22.79
N THR A 404 15.31 42.84 22.96
CA THR A 404 15.27 42.11 24.22
C THR A 404 16.56 41.30 24.41
N PRO A 405 17.08 41.11 25.64
CA PRO A 405 18.34 40.41 25.86
C PRO A 405 18.29 38.93 25.44
N TYR A 406 17.11 38.30 25.57
CA TYR A 406 16.90 36.93 25.14
C TYR A 406 15.43 36.65 24.79
N ILE A 407 15.19 35.61 23.99
CA ILE A 407 13.85 35.07 23.70
C ILE A 407 13.84 33.55 23.96
N VAL A 408 12.87 33.11 24.76
CA VAL A 408 12.51 31.70 24.93
C VAL A 408 11.09 31.54 24.37
N HIS A 409 10.90 30.68 23.37
CA HIS A 409 9.59 30.50 22.75
C HIS A 409 9.38 29.10 22.18
N GLU A 410 8.14 28.64 22.16
CA GLU A 410 7.72 27.42 21.48
C GLU A 410 7.05 27.78 20.14
N PHE A 411 7.55 27.22 19.04
CA PHE A 411 6.90 27.31 17.73
C PHE A 411 6.22 25.99 17.36
N ASN A 412 5.20 26.07 16.51
CA ASN A 412 4.53 24.92 15.92
C ASN A 412 5.27 24.39 14.68
N ALA A 413 6.53 23.99 14.88
CA ALA A 413 7.40 23.41 13.86
C ALA A 413 7.35 21.87 13.80
N PHE A 414 6.71 21.20 14.77
CA PHE A 414 6.74 19.74 14.92
C PHE A 414 8.19 19.22 14.91
N SER A 415 8.46 18.10 14.23
CA SER A 415 9.82 17.56 14.06
C SER A 415 10.70 18.36 13.06
N ASN A 416 10.24 19.49 12.52
CA ASN A 416 10.92 20.22 11.45
C ASN A 416 11.96 21.22 11.97
N SER A 417 13.19 20.75 12.18
CA SER A 417 14.31 21.60 12.61
C SER A 417 14.62 22.77 11.66
N LYS A 418 14.35 22.62 10.35
CA LYS A 418 14.55 23.71 9.37
C LYS A 418 13.63 24.89 9.62
N ALA A 419 12.43 24.65 10.15
CA ALA A 419 11.49 25.72 10.48
C ALA A 419 12.02 26.55 11.67
N LEU A 420 12.54 25.90 12.71
CA LEU A 420 13.19 26.57 13.85
C LEU A 420 14.48 27.31 13.44
N ASP A 421 15.29 26.73 12.56
CA ASP A 421 16.46 27.41 11.98
C ASP A 421 16.05 28.66 11.18
N GLY A 422 14.96 28.56 10.42
CA GLY A 422 14.33 29.70 9.75
C GLY A 422 13.92 30.81 10.71
N ALA A 423 13.31 30.47 11.85
CA ALA A 423 12.97 31.42 12.91
C ALA A 423 14.21 32.09 13.52
N LEU A 424 15.27 31.33 13.84
CA LEU A 424 16.52 31.88 14.37
C LEU A 424 17.22 32.82 13.38
N LYS A 425 17.12 32.54 12.08
CA LYS A 425 17.59 33.46 11.04
C LYS A 425 16.85 34.80 11.06
N GLN A 426 15.55 34.80 11.36
CA GLN A 426 14.80 36.05 11.54
C GLN A 426 15.30 36.82 12.76
N VAL A 427 15.61 36.15 13.89
CA VAL A 427 16.21 36.79 15.07
C VAL A 427 17.51 37.49 14.69
N LYS A 428 18.42 36.77 14.03
CA LYS A 428 19.70 37.32 13.59
C LYS A 428 19.54 38.52 12.65
N SER A 429 18.51 38.53 11.83
CA SER A 429 18.28 39.61 10.86
C SER A 429 17.59 40.84 11.46
N LEU A 430 16.63 40.65 12.37
CA LEU A 430 15.77 41.71 12.89
C LEU A 430 16.20 42.21 14.28
N SER A 431 16.89 41.38 15.06
CA SER A 431 17.35 41.68 16.41
C SER A 431 18.72 41.03 16.67
N PRO A 432 19.79 41.51 16.03
CA PRO A 432 21.09 40.81 15.95
C PRO A 432 21.78 40.62 17.31
N GLU A 433 21.46 41.42 18.32
CA GLU A 433 22.02 41.32 19.68
C GLU A 433 21.20 40.43 20.62
N THR A 434 20.05 39.93 20.18
CA THR A 434 19.17 39.07 20.97
C THR A 434 19.62 37.62 20.89
N ALA A 435 19.83 36.97 22.04
CA ALA A 435 19.97 35.52 22.12
C ALA A 435 18.59 34.85 22.02
N ALA A 436 18.47 33.69 21.38
CA ALA A 436 17.19 32.99 21.26
C ALA A 436 17.35 31.48 21.43
N ILE A 437 16.38 30.86 22.09
CA ILE A 437 16.19 29.42 22.13
C ILE A 437 14.73 29.11 21.81
N PHE A 438 14.53 28.25 20.83
CA PHE A 438 13.23 27.89 20.33
C PHE A 438 12.98 26.40 20.47
N PHE A 439 11.76 26.08 20.89
CA PHE A 439 11.29 24.73 21.11
C PHE A 439 10.21 24.38 20.09
N SER A 440 10.05 23.10 19.81
CA SER A 440 8.86 22.58 19.14
C SER A 440 8.60 21.14 19.53
N VAL A 441 7.32 20.79 19.63
CA VAL A 441 6.85 19.44 19.95
C VAL A 441 6.14 18.82 18.76
N ASP A 442 6.47 17.57 18.49
CA ASP A 442 5.74 16.67 17.63
C ASP A 442 5.14 15.55 18.48
N ALA A 443 3.87 15.72 18.85
CA ALA A 443 3.18 14.78 19.72
C ALA A 443 2.99 13.40 19.07
N GLU A 444 2.83 13.35 17.73
CA GLU A 444 2.66 12.09 17.01
C GLU A 444 3.98 11.31 16.94
N ALA A 445 5.09 12.00 16.73
CA ALA A 445 6.42 11.39 16.73
C ALA A 445 7.01 11.21 18.15
N ASN A 446 6.30 11.63 19.20
CA ASN A 446 6.79 11.73 20.58
C ASN A 446 8.17 12.39 20.66
N LYS A 447 8.32 13.56 20.02
CA LYS A 447 9.62 14.21 19.81
C LYS A 447 9.57 15.68 20.19
N VAL A 448 10.64 16.16 20.80
CA VAL A 448 10.89 17.58 21.08
C VAL A 448 12.15 18.00 20.33
N VAL A 449 12.09 19.11 19.62
CA VAL A 449 13.22 19.70 18.89
C VAL A 449 13.52 21.06 19.50
N VAL A 450 14.80 21.32 19.79
CA VAL A 450 15.26 22.59 20.37
C VAL A 450 16.41 23.13 19.55
N LEU A 451 16.35 24.39 19.16
CA LEU A 451 17.46 25.11 18.53
C LEU A 451 17.74 26.41 19.28
N ALA A 452 19.01 26.72 19.50
CA ALA A 452 19.47 27.94 20.14
C ALA A 452 20.48 28.69 19.26
N ALA A 453 20.46 30.02 19.34
CA ALA A 453 21.47 30.91 18.80
C ALA A 453 21.81 32.00 19.82
N ALA A 454 23.09 32.23 20.04
CA ALA A 454 23.60 33.28 20.92
C ALA A 454 24.56 34.18 20.13
N PRO A 455 24.26 35.48 19.97
CA PRO A 455 25.17 36.41 19.30
C PRO A 455 26.42 36.64 20.14
N LYS A 456 27.44 37.24 19.52
CA LYS A 456 28.74 37.45 20.18
C LYS A 456 28.60 38.25 21.48
N GLY A 457 27.78 39.30 21.51
CA GLY A 457 27.55 40.10 22.71
C GLY A 457 26.94 39.31 23.88
N ALA A 458 26.06 38.35 23.61
CA ALA A 458 25.51 37.46 24.64
C ALA A 458 26.54 36.40 25.09
N ASN A 459 27.32 35.86 24.16
CA ASN A 459 28.39 34.90 24.46
C ASN A 459 29.47 35.50 25.36
N ASP A 460 29.88 36.74 25.08
CA ASP A 460 30.89 37.46 25.87
C ASP A 460 30.39 37.76 27.30
N ARG A 461 29.07 37.85 27.48
CA ARG A 461 28.40 37.93 28.79
C ARG A 461 28.16 36.56 29.45
N GLY A 462 28.57 35.47 28.81
CA GLY A 462 28.50 34.11 29.38
C GLY A 462 27.25 33.31 29.00
N LEU A 463 26.35 33.83 28.16
CA LEU A 463 25.22 33.06 27.62
C LEU A 463 25.64 32.36 26.32
N LYS A 464 26.14 31.12 26.43
CA LYS A 464 26.54 30.29 25.27
C LYS A 464 25.46 29.30 24.88
N ALA A 465 25.16 29.17 23.58
CA ALA A 465 24.09 28.33 23.06
C ALA A 465 24.27 26.83 23.40
N ASN A 466 25.48 26.29 23.29
CA ASN A 466 25.77 24.89 23.63
C ASN A 466 25.54 24.57 25.11
N GLU A 467 25.95 25.47 26.02
CA GLU A 467 25.71 25.33 27.46
C GLU A 467 24.21 25.49 27.78
N TRP A 468 23.53 26.42 27.11
CA TRP A 468 22.10 26.68 27.30
C TRP A 468 21.23 25.48 26.91
N VAL A 469 21.55 24.83 25.78
CA VAL A 469 20.90 23.60 25.34
C VAL A 469 21.25 22.40 26.23
N ALA A 470 22.52 22.28 26.66
CA ALA A 470 22.95 21.19 27.53
C ALA A 470 22.18 21.20 28.87
N ASP A 471 21.96 22.37 29.45
CA ASP A 471 21.28 22.53 30.74
C ASP A 471 19.81 22.03 30.71
N ILE A 472 19.15 22.10 29.56
CA ILE A 472 17.75 21.67 29.40
C ILE A 472 17.61 20.27 28.78
N SER A 473 18.65 19.74 28.14
CA SER A 473 18.58 18.49 27.36
C SER A 473 18.14 17.27 28.18
N GLY A 474 18.58 17.15 29.43
CA GLY A 474 18.18 16.06 30.33
C GLY A 474 16.70 16.05 30.69
N LEU A 475 16.04 17.22 30.76
CA LEU A 475 14.60 17.31 31.04
C LEU A 475 13.75 16.78 29.88
N LEU A 476 14.31 16.85 28.66
CA LEU A 476 13.65 16.41 27.44
C LEU A 476 13.94 14.94 27.08
N ASP A 477 14.68 14.22 27.93
CA ASP A 477 15.25 12.90 27.61
C ASP A 477 15.98 12.93 26.25
N GLY A 478 16.83 13.95 26.10
CA GLY A 478 17.43 14.31 24.83
C GLY A 478 18.93 14.43 24.88
N LYS A 479 19.54 14.42 23.69
CA LYS A 479 20.95 14.73 23.49
C LYS A 479 21.06 16.02 22.68
N GLY A 480 21.94 16.91 23.15
CA GLY A 480 22.22 18.20 22.51
C GLY A 480 23.68 18.35 22.12
N GLY A 481 23.94 19.22 21.15
CA GLY A 481 25.28 19.54 20.69
C GLY A 481 25.32 20.83 19.88
N GLY A 482 26.50 21.45 19.79
CA GLY A 482 26.70 22.69 19.06
C GLY A 482 27.91 23.50 19.53
N SER A 483 28.01 24.71 19.01
CA SER A 483 29.01 25.71 19.37
C SER A 483 28.44 26.74 20.36
N ALA A 484 29.29 27.64 20.86
CA ALA A 484 28.83 28.76 21.67
C ALA A 484 27.80 29.65 20.94
N GLY A 485 27.92 29.80 19.61
CA GLY A 485 27.02 30.67 18.84
C GLY A 485 25.71 30.00 18.39
N SER A 486 25.68 28.67 18.28
CA SER A 486 24.47 27.93 17.89
C SER A 486 24.54 26.48 18.33
N ALA A 487 23.42 25.96 18.85
CA ALA A 487 23.30 24.59 19.30
C ALA A 487 21.89 24.04 19.07
N GLN A 488 21.76 22.72 19.12
CA GLN A 488 20.48 22.04 18.98
C GLN A 488 20.39 20.82 19.90
N ALA A 489 19.17 20.44 20.27
CA ALA A 489 18.88 19.19 20.94
C ALA A 489 17.63 18.54 20.35
N THR A 490 17.54 17.23 20.55
CA THR A 490 16.34 16.45 20.28
C THR A 490 16.12 15.49 21.43
N GLY A 491 14.88 15.37 21.89
CA GLY A 491 14.49 14.48 22.98
C GLY A 491 13.12 13.87 22.75
N ASN A 492 12.77 12.90 23.60
CA ASN A 492 11.54 12.10 23.47
C ASN A 492 10.57 12.30 24.64
N ASN A 493 10.75 13.36 25.44
CA ASN A 493 9.88 13.69 26.57
C ASN A 493 9.19 15.06 26.41
N PRO A 494 8.06 15.13 25.67
CA PRO A 494 7.25 16.35 25.56
C PRO A 494 6.74 16.90 26.90
N ALA A 495 6.49 16.03 27.89
CA ALA A 495 6.00 16.45 29.20
C ALA A 495 7.04 17.31 29.96
N GLY A 496 8.32 17.19 29.63
CA GLY A 496 9.40 18.01 30.19
C GLY A 496 9.50 19.43 29.61
N LEU A 497 8.71 19.77 28.58
CA LEU A 497 8.84 21.03 27.85
C LEU A 497 8.68 22.27 28.75
N ALA A 498 7.63 22.30 29.57
CA ALA A 498 7.34 23.47 30.41
C ALA A 498 8.49 23.76 31.38
N GLU A 499 9.03 22.72 32.01
CA GLU A 499 10.17 22.85 32.92
C GLU A 499 11.46 23.20 32.15
N ALA A 500 11.65 22.64 30.96
CA ALA A 500 12.78 22.99 30.10
C ALA A 500 12.77 24.47 29.67
N MET A 501 11.61 25.03 29.30
CA MET A 501 11.48 26.44 28.94
C MET A 501 11.70 27.36 30.15
N LYS A 502 11.18 26.98 31.32
CA LYS A 502 11.41 27.70 32.57
C LYS A 502 12.90 27.71 32.93
N LYS A 503 13.54 26.54 32.87
CA LYS A 503 14.97 26.40 33.15
C LYS A 503 15.82 27.17 32.14
N ALA A 504 15.48 27.13 30.85
CA ALA A 504 16.12 27.95 29.83
C ALA A 504 16.02 29.46 30.14
N THR A 505 14.86 29.91 30.62
CA THR A 505 14.65 31.32 31.01
C THR A 505 15.54 31.71 32.18
N VAL A 506 15.56 30.90 33.24
CA VAL A 506 16.40 31.12 34.43
C VAL A 506 17.89 31.14 34.06
N PHE A 507 18.33 30.22 33.20
CA PHE A 507 19.70 30.16 32.72
C PHE A 507 20.09 31.44 32.00
N ALA A 508 19.26 31.94 31.08
CA ALA A 508 19.52 33.19 30.36
C ALA A 508 19.57 34.41 31.28
N GLN A 509 18.61 34.54 32.22
CA GLN A 509 18.58 35.65 33.18
C GLN A 509 19.81 35.66 34.09
N SER A 510 20.22 34.48 34.57
CA SER A 510 21.40 34.33 35.41
C SER A 510 22.67 34.73 34.67
N LYS A 511 22.90 34.20 33.46
CA LYS A 511 24.10 34.49 32.67
C LYS A 511 24.16 35.96 32.24
N LEU A 512 23.03 36.55 31.89
CA LEU A 512 22.97 37.96 31.48
C LEU A 512 22.91 38.93 32.68
N GLY A 513 22.85 38.47 33.93
CA GLY A 513 22.84 39.35 35.10
C GLY A 513 21.55 40.17 35.23
N LEU A 514 20.40 39.63 34.82
CA LEU A 514 19.09 40.32 34.80
C LEU A 514 18.29 40.13 36.11
N VAL A 515 18.95 39.73 37.20
CA VAL A 515 18.27 39.38 38.47
C VAL A 515 18.14 40.61 39.38
N SER A 516 16.94 41.20 39.45
CA SER A 516 16.44 41.98 40.60
C SER A 516 14.91 41.92 40.70
N GLU A 517 14.38 41.69 41.91
CA GLU A 517 12.96 41.81 42.34
C GLU A 517 11.93 40.70 42.04
N ILE A 518 12.22 39.42 42.37
CA ILE A 518 11.15 38.41 42.60
C ILE A 518 11.26 37.76 44.00
N ALA A 519 12.36 37.96 44.73
CA ALA A 519 12.63 37.28 45.99
C ALA A 519 11.96 37.88 47.26
N ALA A 520 11.10 38.91 47.14
CA ALA A 520 10.56 39.63 48.30
C ALA A 520 9.04 39.47 48.55
N SER A 521 8.33 38.63 47.79
CA SER A 521 6.85 38.51 47.88
C SER A 521 6.35 37.26 48.62
N THR A 522 7.21 36.32 49.04
CA THR A 522 6.77 35.06 49.66
C THR A 522 6.65 35.10 51.19
N ALA A 523 6.73 36.27 51.83
CA ALA A 523 6.68 36.38 53.29
C ALA A 523 5.76 37.51 53.77
N LYS A 524 4.45 37.36 53.55
CA LYS A 524 3.39 37.91 54.41
C LYS A 524 2.03 37.47 53.89
N LEU A 525 1.35 36.60 54.64
CA LEU A 525 -0.12 36.51 54.73
C LEU A 525 -0.45 35.60 55.91
N GLY A 526 -0.14 36.07 57.12
CA GLY A 526 -0.96 35.74 58.27
C GLY A 526 -2.15 36.69 58.23
N ALA A 527 -3.27 36.24 57.66
CA ALA A 527 -4.55 36.91 57.83
C ALA A 527 -5.22 36.34 59.08
N GLU A 528 -5.69 37.21 59.97
CA GLU A 528 -6.45 36.83 61.16
C GLU A 528 -7.72 36.03 60.79
N PRO A 529 -8.24 35.18 61.68
CA PRO A 529 -9.37 34.31 61.37
C PRO A 529 -10.64 35.15 61.25
N VAL A 530 -11.16 35.25 60.03
CA VAL A 530 -12.55 35.63 59.81
C VAL A 530 -13.38 34.38 60.05
N ASP A 531 -14.31 34.43 60.99
CA ASP A 531 -15.16 33.29 61.37
C ASP A 531 -15.95 32.77 60.14
N GLY A 532 -15.85 31.47 59.85
CA GLY A 532 -16.51 30.79 58.72
C GLY A 532 -15.59 30.06 57.71
N PRO A 533 -16.17 29.24 56.81
CA PRO A 533 -15.39 28.43 55.87
C PRO A 533 -14.59 29.27 54.87
N THR A 534 -13.30 28.95 54.73
CA THR A 534 -12.37 29.65 53.84
C THR A 534 -12.10 28.82 52.58
N LEU A 535 -12.38 29.40 51.41
CA LEU A 535 -12.15 28.82 50.10
C LEU A 535 -10.90 29.43 49.46
N PHE A 536 -9.86 28.62 49.27
CA PHE A 536 -8.66 28.96 48.52
C PHE A 536 -8.85 28.60 47.05
N SER A 537 -8.70 29.56 46.14
CA SER A 537 -8.84 29.31 44.70
C SER A 537 -8.20 30.42 43.85
N THR A 538 -8.37 30.38 42.52
CA THR A 538 -7.97 31.45 41.60
C THR A 538 -9.18 32.33 41.28
N SER A 539 -9.01 33.65 41.30
CA SER A 539 -10.09 34.59 40.94
C SER A 539 -10.58 34.36 39.50
N GLY A 540 -11.89 34.39 39.28
CA GLY A 540 -12.50 34.25 37.96
C GLY A 540 -12.39 32.86 37.30
N SER A 541 -11.81 31.85 37.97
CA SER A 541 -11.69 30.51 37.38
C SER A 541 -13.03 29.76 37.36
N VAL A 542 -13.24 28.92 36.34
CA VAL A 542 -14.40 28.03 36.21
C VAL A 542 -14.63 27.22 37.49
N ARG A 543 -13.56 26.67 38.06
CA ARG A 543 -13.62 25.84 39.27
C ARG A 543 -14.10 26.64 40.49
N THR A 544 -13.70 27.91 40.60
CA THR A 544 -14.16 28.83 41.66
C THR A 544 -15.66 29.10 41.52
N ASN A 545 -16.14 29.36 40.31
CA ASN A 545 -17.55 29.68 40.06
C ASN A 545 -18.47 28.53 40.48
N ILE A 546 -18.12 27.28 40.17
CA ILE A 546 -18.90 26.10 40.55
C ILE A 546 -19.00 25.98 42.08
N ALA A 547 -17.89 26.18 42.81
CA ALA A 547 -17.88 26.14 44.27
C ALA A 547 -18.72 27.26 44.90
N LEU A 548 -18.66 28.48 44.34
CA LEU A 548 -19.45 29.63 44.80
C LEU A 548 -20.96 29.48 44.52
N ILE A 549 -21.33 28.88 43.38
CA ILE A 549 -22.73 28.57 43.09
C ILE A 549 -23.26 27.54 44.10
N ALA A 550 -22.51 26.46 44.31
CA ALA A 550 -22.88 25.41 45.28
C ALA A 550 -23.10 25.98 46.68
N SER A 551 -22.19 26.84 47.17
CA SER A 551 -22.31 27.44 48.50
C SER A 551 -23.52 28.36 48.62
N ARG A 552 -23.87 29.10 47.56
CA ARG A 552 -25.02 30.02 47.56
C ARG A 552 -26.35 29.29 47.55
N TYR A 553 -26.45 28.15 46.85
CA TYR A 553 -27.62 27.28 46.97
C TYR A 553 -27.80 26.73 48.39
N ALA A 554 -26.70 26.55 49.13
CA ALA A 554 -26.71 26.19 50.56
C ALA A 554 -26.81 27.40 51.52
N ASN A 555 -26.93 28.63 51.00
CA ASN A 555 -26.90 29.87 51.78
C ASN A 555 -25.66 29.98 52.71
N THR A 556 -24.53 29.39 52.30
CA THR A 556 -23.27 29.36 53.05
C THR A 556 -22.39 30.54 52.63
N LYS A 557 -22.04 31.39 53.59
CA LYS A 557 -21.10 32.51 53.39
C LYS A 557 -19.66 32.00 53.44
N LEU A 558 -18.90 32.23 52.37
CA LEU A 558 -17.50 31.80 52.26
C LEU A 558 -16.55 33.00 52.33
N ASN A 559 -15.42 32.81 53.01
CA ASN A 559 -14.27 33.70 52.91
C ASN A 559 -13.41 33.22 51.74
N VAL A 560 -13.36 33.98 50.64
CA VAL A 560 -12.65 33.56 49.41
C VAL A 560 -11.26 34.19 49.39
N VAL A 561 -10.23 33.36 49.38
CA VAL A 561 -8.84 33.79 49.23
C VAL A 561 -8.38 33.43 47.83
N THR A 562 -8.10 34.47 47.04
CA THR A 562 -7.55 34.35 45.68
C THR A 562 -6.08 34.74 45.69
N GLU A 563 -5.27 34.20 44.76
CA GLU A 563 -3.80 34.47 44.62
C GLU A 563 -2.86 33.64 45.50
N VAL A 564 -3.27 32.43 45.87
CA VAL A 564 -2.40 31.46 46.56
C VAL A 564 -1.74 30.54 45.52
N LEU A 565 -0.41 30.54 45.45
CA LEU A 565 0.37 29.68 44.54
C LEU A 565 0.45 28.23 45.03
N ASP A 566 0.49 28.03 46.35
CA ASP A 566 0.58 26.72 47.01
C ASP A 566 -0.30 26.67 48.27
N LEU A 567 -1.02 25.56 48.45
CA LEU A 567 -1.76 25.30 49.68
C LEU A 567 -0.81 24.96 50.83
N PRO A 568 -1.15 25.28 52.09
CA PRO A 568 -0.39 24.82 53.25
C PRO A 568 -0.30 23.28 53.25
N SER A 569 0.91 22.75 53.02
CA SER A 569 1.14 21.33 52.76
C SER A 569 0.85 20.41 53.96
N SER A 570 0.78 20.96 55.18
CA SER A 570 0.40 20.24 56.40
C SER A 570 -1.12 20.14 56.63
N THR A 571 -1.93 20.87 55.85
CA THR A 571 -3.38 21.01 56.09
C THR A 571 -4.23 20.26 55.07
N PHE A 572 -3.78 20.18 53.81
CA PHE A 572 -4.55 19.57 52.71
C PHE A 572 -3.87 18.32 52.15
N ILE A 573 -4.66 17.29 51.85
CA ILE A 573 -4.18 16.00 51.29
C ILE A 573 -3.64 16.16 49.85
N SER A 574 -4.11 17.16 49.10
CA SER A 574 -3.63 17.44 47.75
C SER A 574 -3.49 18.94 47.50
N ASN A 575 -2.50 19.33 46.69
CA ASN A 575 -2.28 20.72 46.27
C ASN A 575 -3.23 21.14 45.12
N LYS A 576 -4.49 20.63 45.12
CA LYS A 576 -5.48 20.91 44.07
C LYS A 576 -6.41 22.03 44.50
N PHE A 577 -6.59 23.01 43.63
CA PHE A 577 -7.60 24.06 43.78
C PHE A 577 -8.91 23.67 43.08
N PRO A 578 -10.08 24.07 43.61
CA PRO A 578 -10.28 24.82 44.85
C PRO A 578 -10.03 23.96 46.09
N ALA A 579 -9.70 24.60 47.21
CA ALA A 579 -9.57 23.94 48.51
C ALA A 579 -10.35 24.69 49.58
N LEU A 580 -11.03 23.96 50.45
CA LEU A 580 -11.92 24.49 51.48
C LEU A 580 -11.43 24.08 52.87
N SER A 581 -11.31 25.05 53.76
CA SER A 581 -11.04 24.85 55.18
C SER A 581 -12.21 25.37 56.01
N THR A 582 -12.81 24.53 56.86
CA THR A 582 -13.88 24.93 57.79
C THR A 582 -13.40 24.95 59.24
N GLY A 583 -12.08 25.02 59.47
CA GLY A 583 -11.46 24.79 60.78
C GLY A 583 -11.19 23.30 61.01
N ASP A 584 -12.24 22.48 61.13
CA ASP A 584 -12.12 21.04 61.46
C ASP A 584 -12.06 20.11 60.23
N VAL A 585 -12.44 20.62 59.05
CA VAL A 585 -12.49 19.83 57.81
C VAL A 585 -11.71 20.57 56.71
N HIS A 586 -10.81 19.83 56.06
CA HIS A 586 -9.99 20.31 54.95
C HIS A 586 -10.20 19.40 53.74
N VAL A 587 -10.77 19.94 52.67
CA VAL A 587 -11.01 19.21 51.41
C VAL A 587 -10.47 20.00 50.23
N SER A 588 -9.92 19.29 49.23
CA SER A 588 -9.25 19.89 48.07
C SER A 588 -9.69 19.18 46.78
N GLY A 589 -9.82 19.95 45.69
CA GLY A 589 -10.30 19.48 44.39
C GLY A 589 -11.78 19.79 44.16
N LEU A 590 -12.16 20.01 42.89
CA LEU A 590 -13.48 20.51 42.51
C LEU A 590 -14.61 19.60 43.02
N ALA A 591 -14.56 18.30 42.73
CA ALA A 591 -15.62 17.38 43.12
C ALA A 591 -15.85 17.34 44.64
N ALA A 592 -14.78 17.23 45.43
CA ALA A 592 -14.88 17.14 46.88
C ALA A 592 -15.42 18.45 47.49
N VAL A 593 -14.91 19.60 47.04
CA VAL A 593 -15.34 20.91 47.54
C VAL A 593 -16.79 21.22 47.15
N SER A 594 -17.16 21.01 45.88
CA SER A 594 -18.51 21.31 45.38
C SER A 594 -19.56 20.38 45.99
N VAL A 595 -19.26 19.09 46.15
CA VAL A 595 -20.17 18.17 46.86
C VAL A 595 -20.27 18.54 48.33
N TYR A 596 -19.19 18.92 49.01
CA TYR A 596 -19.29 19.33 50.40
C TYR A 596 -20.19 20.57 50.57
N LEU A 597 -20.01 21.59 49.74
CA LEU A 597 -20.73 22.86 49.81
C LEU A 597 -22.19 22.80 49.33
N ALA A 598 -22.55 21.82 48.49
CA ALA A 598 -23.88 21.74 47.93
C ALA A 598 -24.95 21.30 48.95
N PRO A 599 -26.15 21.90 48.93
CA PRO A 599 -27.28 21.37 49.69
C PRO A 599 -27.76 20.04 49.08
N LYS A 600 -28.55 19.27 49.83
CA LYS A 600 -29.05 17.95 49.38
C LYS A 600 -29.81 18.04 48.04
N SER A 601 -30.52 19.13 47.79
CA SER A 601 -31.26 19.35 46.54
C SER A 601 -30.39 19.34 45.28
N LEU A 602 -29.09 19.66 45.37
CA LEU A 602 -28.17 19.61 44.22
C LEU A 602 -27.42 18.27 44.09
N LYS A 603 -27.61 17.35 45.04
CA LYS A 603 -26.92 16.04 45.10
C LYS A 603 -27.74 14.88 44.56
N GLY A 604 -28.97 15.13 44.10
CA GLY A 604 -29.88 14.08 43.69
C GLY A 604 -30.57 13.37 44.85
N ASN A 605 -31.54 12.53 44.52
CA ASN A 605 -32.46 11.87 45.45
C ASN A 605 -32.10 10.40 45.72
N SER A 606 -31.13 9.85 44.98
CA SER A 606 -30.66 8.46 45.15
C SER A 606 -29.14 8.36 45.07
N LEU A 607 -28.58 7.26 45.60
CA LEU A 607 -27.14 6.97 45.45
C LEU A 607 -26.72 6.84 43.99
N PHE A 608 -27.64 6.40 43.12
CA PHE A 608 -27.37 6.32 41.68
C PHE A 608 -27.24 7.72 41.07
N GLU A 609 -28.15 8.63 41.39
CA GLU A 609 -28.07 10.03 40.94
C GLU A 609 -26.81 10.73 41.50
N GLU A 610 -26.45 10.48 42.76
CA GLU A 610 -25.20 10.99 43.34
C GLU A 610 -23.96 10.53 42.56
N ALA A 611 -23.92 9.26 42.14
CA ALA A 611 -22.84 8.73 41.33
C ALA A 611 -22.81 9.35 39.92
N GLN A 612 -23.97 9.52 39.29
CA GLN A 612 -24.07 10.20 37.99
C GLN A 612 -23.64 11.67 38.06
N ILE A 613 -23.98 12.37 39.15
CA ILE A 613 -23.54 13.74 39.38
C ILE A 613 -22.02 13.83 39.50
N LEU A 614 -21.41 12.93 40.28
CA LEU A 614 -19.95 12.85 40.38
C LEU A 614 -19.29 12.53 39.03
N GLN A 615 -19.89 11.65 38.24
CA GLN A 615 -19.42 11.34 36.89
C GLN A 615 -19.37 12.60 36.01
N TRP A 616 -20.44 13.41 36.02
CA TRP A 616 -20.49 14.65 35.24
C TRP A 616 -19.50 15.72 35.73
N ILE A 617 -19.30 15.84 37.05
CA ILE A 617 -18.31 16.77 37.60
C ILE A 617 -16.90 16.38 37.14
N ASN A 618 -16.56 15.10 37.19
CA ASN A 618 -15.25 14.60 36.76
C ASN A 618 -15.05 14.77 35.25
N LEU A 619 -16.08 14.50 34.44
CA LEU A 619 -16.04 14.74 32.99
C LEU A 619 -15.83 16.23 32.69
N ALA A 620 -16.54 17.11 33.40
CA ALA A 620 -16.37 18.56 33.24
C ALA A 620 -14.93 18.99 33.57
N GLU A 621 -14.34 18.48 34.65
CA GLU A 621 -13.00 18.88 35.10
C GLU A 621 -11.86 18.29 34.25
N HIS A 622 -11.95 17.02 33.88
CA HIS A 622 -10.81 16.27 33.33
C HIS A 622 -10.86 16.08 31.83
N GLU A 623 -12.02 16.23 31.20
CA GLU A 623 -12.19 16.02 29.77
C GLU A 623 -12.60 17.33 29.08
N LEU A 624 -13.64 18.00 29.60
CA LEU A 624 -14.21 19.17 28.95
C LEU A 624 -13.38 20.45 29.19
N LEU A 625 -13.01 20.74 30.44
CA LEU A 625 -12.29 21.96 30.79
C LEU A 625 -10.92 22.09 30.08
N PRO A 626 -10.09 21.03 29.94
CA PRO A 626 -8.86 21.12 29.15
C PRO A 626 -9.10 21.48 27.69
N ALA A 627 -10.10 20.87 27.04
CA ALA A 627 -10.46 21.18 25.66
C ALA A 627 -10.94 22.63 25.52
N VAL A 628 -11.74 23.11 26.47
CA VAL A 628 -12.20 24.51 26.53
C VAL A 628 -11.02 25.47 26.67
N LEU A 629 -10.09 25.23 27.60
CA LEU A 629 -8.93 26.12 27.82
C LEU A 629 -8.03 26.19 26.58
N VAL A 630 -7.78 25.05 25.91
CA VAL A 630 -7.02 24.99 24.65
C VAL A 630 -7.74 25.74 23.52
N PHE A 631 -9.07 25.67 23.49
CA PHE A 631 -9.86 26.37 22.49
C PHE A 631 -9.80 27.90 22.64
N LEU A 632 -9.84 28.39 23.89
CA LEU A 632 -9.89 29.81 24.23
C LEU A 632 -8.53 30.51 24.20
N ASP A 633 -7.45 29.80 24.49
CA ASP A 633 -6.14 30.42 24.61
C ASP A 633 -5.57 30.82 23.24
N ALA A 634 -5.44 32.14 23.06
CA ALA A 634 -4.91 32.79 21.87
C ALA A 634 -3.43 32.43 21.61
N SER A 635 -2.73 31.93 22.62
CA SER A 635 -1.33 31.47 22.56
C SER A 635 -1.18 30.15 21.80
N PHE A 636 -2.21 29.28 21.78
CA PHE A 636 -2.27 28.11 20.91
C PHE A 636 -2.65 28.53 19.47
N ASN A 637 -1.71 29.19 18.79
CA ASN A 637 -1.87 29.63 17.40
C ASN A 637 -1.77 28.49 16.36
N ALA A 638 -1.53 27.25 16.80
CA ALA A 638 -1.64 26.08 15.93
C ALA A 638 -3.11 25.76 15.63
N LYS A 639 -3.56 26.12 14.42
CA LYS A 639 -4.87 25.70 13.86
C LYS A 639 -5.22 24.23 14.15
N PRO A 640 -4.29 23.23 14.06
CA PRO A 640 -4.63 21.83 14.33
C PRO A 640 -5.05 21.56 15.78
N VAL A 641 -4.36 22.14 16.76
CA VAL A 641 -4.62 21.93 18.19
C VAL A 641 -5.95 22.58 18.58
N ARG A 642 -6.19 23.81 18.14
CA ARG A 642 -7.48 24.49 18.35
C ARG A 642 -8.63 23.79 17.61
N ASN A 643 -8.37 23.21 16.44
CA ASN A 643 -9.37 22.42 15.69
C ASN A 643 -9.70 21.09 16.38
N ARG A 644 -8.70 20.41 16.96
CA ARG A 644 -8.93 19.19 17.75
C ARG A 644 -9.75 19.51 18.99
N ALA A 645 -9.37 20.53 19.76
CA ALA A 645 -10.16 21.00 20.89
C ALA A 645 -11.59 21.38 20.47
N ARG A 646 -11.76 22.03 19.32
CA ARG A 646 -13.08 22.33 18.74
C ARG A 646 -13.87 21.06 18.39
N GLN A 647 -13.24 20.03 17.84
CA GLN A 647 -13.87 18.74 17.52
C GLN A 647 -14.26 17.99 18.80
N GLU A 648 -13.42 17.99 19.81
CA GLU A 648 -13.70 17.38 21.12
C GLU A 648 -14.89 18.08 21.80
N ILE A 649 -14.90 19.42 21.82
CA ILE A 649 -16.05 20.21 22.31
C ILE A 649 -17.31 19.87 21.48
N GLN A 650 -17.21 19.83 20.16
CA GLN A 650 -18.34 19.50 19.28
C GLN A 650 -18.90 18.10 19.56
N HIS A 651 -18.03 17.12 19.79
CA HIS A 651 -18.41 15.76 20.16
C HIS A 651 -19.21 15.72 21.47
N TYR A 652 -18.75 16.42 22.51
CA TYR A 652 -19.50 16.51 23.77
C TYR A 652 -20.81 17.28 23.62
N LEU A 653 -20.86 18.34 22.80
CA LEU A 653 -22.11 19.04 22.50
C LEU A 653 -23.13 18.12 21.81
N GLU A 654 -22.70 17.23 20.92
CA GLU A 654 -23.59 16.25 20.28
C GLU A 654 -24.11 15.20 21.26
N ILE A 655 -23.26 14.71 22.17
CA ILE A 655 -23.66 13.80 23.25
C ILE A 655 -24.70 14.48 24.15
N LEU A 656 -24.41 15.70 24.61
CA LEU A 656 -25.32 16.50 25.42
C LEU A 656 -26.65 16.74 24.68
N ASN A 657 -26.62 17.07 23.39
CA ASN A 657 -27.83 17.33 22.61
C ASN A 657 -28.74 16.10 22.50
N LYS A 658 -28.16 14.89 22.45
CA LYS A 658 -28.89 13.62 22.44
C LYS A 658 -29.49 13.30 23.81
N ILE A 659 -28.75 13.50 24.90
CA ILE A 659 -29.24 13.27 26.26
C ILE A 659 -30.39 14.25 26.57
N LEU A 660 -30.17 15.53 26.29
CA LEU A 660 -31.10 16.64 26.55
C LEU A 660 -32.30 16.70 25.59
N LEU A 661 -32.33 15.81 24.58
CA LEU A 661 -33.53 15.59 23.76
C LEU A 661 -34.66 14.99 24.59
N THR A 662 -34.32 14.10 25.54
CA THR A 662 -35.27 13.36 26.37
C THR A 662 -35.27 13.80 27.82
N HIS A 663 -34.32 14.66 28.21
CA HIS A 663 -34.14 15.11 29.59
C HIS A 663 -34.14 16.65 29.69
N THR A 664 -34.76 17.16 30.75
CA THR A 664 -34.73 18.60 31.06
C THR A 664 -33.38 19.03 31.64
N TYR A 665 -32.78 18.17 32.48
CA TYR A 665 -31.51 18.35 33.20
C TYR A 665 -30.60 17.14 32.99
N LEU A 666 -29.32 17.23 33.36
CA LEU A 666 -28.35 16.13 33.14
C LEU A 666 -28.58 14.92 34.06
N VAL A 667 -29.08 15.15 35.27
CA VAL A 667 -29.41 14.09 36.24
C VAL A 667 -30.72 14.45 36.95
N GLY A 668 -31.69 13.53 36.93
CA GLY A 668 -32.99 13.73 37.58
C GLY A 668 -33.87 14.78 36.90
N GLU A 669 -34.84 15.30 37.65
CA GLU A 669 -35.87 16.25 37.16
C GLU A 669 -35.66 17.70 37.65
N THR A 670 -34.57 17.97 38.37
CA THR A 670 -34.23 19.31 38.89
C THR A 670 -32.77 19.66 38.60
N VAL A 671 -32.40 20.94 38.72
CA VAL A 671 -30.99 21.38 38.59
C VAL A 671 -30.12 20.67 39.63
N THR A 672 -29.00 20.10 39.19
CA THR A 672 -28.00 19.45 40.06
C THR A 672 -26.61 20.04 39.88
N LEU A 673 -25.64 19.58 40.68
CA LEU A 673 -24.22 19.91 40.46
C LEU A 673 -23.70 19.46 39.08
N ALA A 674 -24.30 18.44 38.46
CA ALA A 674 -23.94 18.03 37.11
C ALA A 674 -24.19 19.17 36.12
N ASP A 675 -25.37 19.78 36.18
CA ASP A 675 -25.75 20.89 35.31
C ASP A 675 -24.84 22.09 35.50
N ILE A 676 -24.60 22.46 36.76
CA ILE A 676 -23.76 23.61 37.13
C ILE A 676 -22.32 23.41 36.64
N ALA A 677 -21.74 22.23 36.86
CA ALA A 677 -20.36 21.96 36.48
C ALA A 677 -20.15 22.04 34.96
N VAL A 678 -21.03 21.40 34.18
CA VAL A 678 -20.92 21.38 32.71
C VAL A 678 -21.20 22.76 32.12
N VAL A 679 -22.23 23.48 32.60
CA VAL A 679 -22.56 24.83 32.11
C VAL A 679 -21.46 25.84 32.41
N CYS A 680 -20.94 25.88 33.64
CA CYS A 680 -19.84 26.77 33.99
C CYS A 680 -18.58 26.49 33.15
N THR A 681 -18.36 25.24 32.78
CA THR A 681 -17.21 24.85 31.93
C THR A 681 -17.40 25.27 30.48
N LEU A 682 -18.60 25.13 29.92
CA LEU A 682 -18.90 25.49 28.53
C LEU A 682 -19.13 26.99 28.30
N ALA A 683 -19.42 27.74 29.37
CA ALA A 683 -19.75 29.16 29.30
C ALA A 683 -18.86 30.00 28.38
N PRO A 684 -17.52 29.93 28.49
CA PRO A 684 -16.67 30.81 27.70
C PRO A 684 -16.69 30.46 26.21
N VAL A 685 -17.03 29.21 25.85
CA VAL A 685 -17.17 28.79 24.45
C VAL A 685 -18.48 29.28 23.84
N PHE A 686 -19.57 29.23 24.62
CA PHE A 686 -20.88 29.73 24.19
C PHE A 686 -20.85 31.24 23.89
N GLN A 687 -20.04 32.01 24.64
CA GLN A 687 -19.83 33.44 24.42
C GLN A 687 -19.05 33.78 23.12
N LEU A 688 -18.27 32.84 22.56
CA LEU A 688 -17.32 33.14 21.46
C LEU A 688 -17.70 32.54 20.09
N VAL A 689 -18.59 31.54 20.00
CA VAL A 689 -18.64 30.68 18.79
C VAL A 689 -20.05 30.41 18.23
N MET A 690 -21.12 30.71 18.95
CA MET A 690 -22.47 30.23 18.57
C MET A 690 -23.30 31.18 17.67
N GLU A 691 -22.72 32.22 17.08
CA GLU A 691 -23.37 33.07 16.06
C GLU A 691 -23.10 32.62 14.61
N GLY A 692 -22.98 31.30 14.37
CA GLY A 692 -22.76 30.72 13.04
C GLY A 692 -23.80 29.66 12.63
N PRO A 693 -23.92 29.32 11.33
CA PRO A 693 -24.99 28.46 10.78
C PRO A 693 -25.07 27.02 11.35
N SER A 694 -24.09 26.58 12.15
CA SER A 694 -24.09 25.29 12.87
C SER A 694 -24.89 25.32 14.19
N SER A 695 -25.30 26.49 14.70
CA SER A 695 -26.12 26.62 15.91
C SER A 695 -27.51 25.99 15.77
N SER A 696 -27.98 25.77 14.54
CA SER A 696 -29.24 25.11 14.20
C SER A 696 -29.30 23.63 14.59
N LYS A 697 -28.16 22.97 14.86
CA LYS A 697 -28.09 21.52 15.16
C LYS A 697 -28.07 21.17 16.66
N SER A 698 -27.94 22.15 17.56
CA SER A 698 -27.80 21.95 19.02
C SER A 698 -28.92 22.60 19.84
N THR A 699 -30.14 22.54 19.34
CA THR A 699 -31.32 23.21 19.92
C THR A 699 -31.60 22.82 21.38
N ASN A 700 -31.40 21.54 21.73
CA ASN A 700 -31.66 21.05 23.10
C ASN A 700 -30.60 21.53 24.08
N VAL A 701 -29.33 21.55 23.65
CA VAL A 701 -28.22 22.08 24.47
C VAL A 701 -28.42 23.57 24.73
N LEU A 702 -28.81 24.34 23.70
CA LEU A 702 -29.04 25.78 23.86
C LEU A 702 -30.22 26.06 24.81
N ARG A 703 -31.32 25.31 24.70
CA ARG A 703 -32.45 25.37 25.64
C ARG A 703 -31.99 25.13 27.07
N TRP A 704 -31.28 24.02 27.30
CA TRP A 704 -30.79 23.63 28.61
C TRP A 704 -29.79 24.66 29.16
N PHE A 705 -28.78 25.06 28.37
CA PHE A 705 -27.78 26.05 28.75
C PHE A 705 -28.45 27.34 29.24
N ASN A 706 -29.38 27.90 28.46
CA ASN A 706 -30.15 29.08 28.84
C ASN A 706 -30.99 28.86 30.11
N THR A 707 -31.56 27.66 30.29
CA THR A 707 -32.35 27.32 31.48
C THR A 707 -31.50 27.36 32.76
N ILE A 708 -30.23 26.94 32.67
CA ILE A 708 -29.30 26.93 33.81
C ILE A 708 -28.69 28.32 34.05
N THR A 709 -28.23 29.00 33.00
CA THR A 709 -27.57 30.32 33.14
C THR A 709 -28.52 31.40 33.65
N GLN A 710 -29.82 31.31 33.35
CA GLN A 710 -30.84 32.23 33.86
C GLN A 710 -31.28 31.94 35.30
N GLN A 711 -30.76 30.89 35.96
CA GLN A 711 -31.00 30.69 37.39
C GLN A 711 -30.42 31.87 38.18
N PRO A 712 -31.17 32.51 39.10
CA PRO A 712 -30.72 33.72 39.80
C PRO A 712 -29.36 33.59 40.48
N ILE A 713 -29.08 32.42 41.08
CA ILE A 713 -27.81 32.15 41.77
C ILE A 713 -26.66 32.00 40.77
N VAL A 714 -26.88 31.28 39.67
CA VAL A 714 -25.86 31.07 38.62
C VAL A 714 -25.51 32.41 37.97
N LYS A 715 -26.54 33.17 37.57
CA LYS A 715 -26.41 34.49 36.97
C LYS A 715 -25.67 35.48 37.87
N HIS A 716 -25.92 35.43 39.17
CA HIS A 716 -25.21 36.31 40.12
C HIS A 716 -23.72 35.98 40.22
N VAL A 717 -23.33 34.70 40.18
CA VAL A 717 -21.91 34.31 40.33
C VAL A 717 -21.12 34.50 39.04
N VAL A 718 -21.72 34.18 37.89
CA VAL A 718 -21.02 34.22 36.60
C VAL A 718 -21.20 35.56 35.88
N GLY A 719 -22.15 36.40 36.32
CA GLY A 719 -22.42 37.74 35.79
C GLY A 719 -23.48 37.77 34.68
N ASP A 720 -23.91 38.99 34.29
CA ASP A 720 -24.84 39.22 33.16
C ASP A 720 -24.21 38.94 31.78
N ALA A 721 -22.88 38.77 31.73
CA ALA A 721 -22.11 38.57 30.51
C ALA A 721 -21.89 37.07 30.18
N MET A 722 -22.84 36.21 30.56
CA MET A 722 -22.92 34.81 30.13
C MET A 722 -23.90 34.64 28.99
#